data_AF-A0A1Q7RQU1-F1
#
_entry.id   AF-A0A1Q7RQU1-F1
#
_cell.length_a   1.000
_cell.length_b   1.000
_cell.length_c   1.000
_cell.angle_alpha   90.00
_cell.angle_beta   90.00
_cell.angle_gamma   90.00
#
_symmetry.space_group_name_H-M   'P 1'
#
loop_
_entity.id
_entity.type
_entity.pdbx_description
1 polymer ?
#
loop_
_entity_poly.entity_id
_entity_poly.type
_entity_poly.pdbx_seq_one_letter_code
_entity_poly.pdbx_strand_id
1 'polypeptide(L)'
;MRLRWYFGFFFLSGFCSLVYEVVWLRIAMAQFGVTTPLVSTVLSMFMAGLALGSRAAGSLTGRLDTGAAGQPVWRGFVLPLRLYALAELLVAASAFVVPAMLGLGHRLLLRAGDQTAWGSPRYYLASGSWIALTLLPFCVCMGATFPLAMAAIRVTAGEASRRSFSYLYVANVLGAACGTLTSAFVLVELLGFRGTLRVTALLNVGIGVTAMVLSGIGAGSSGAAVATAREASPPRGALRGPSVASPGAGLLVLLFTTGLVSMAMEVVWVRQFTPYLGTVVYAFATLLAVYLAATCLGSMTYRLASRGKASAGDATGIGHALVIAGLFGLLPLVAADPRLPLPLIDPANPQPHDLVVGGMRVALGLLLFCGAVGIITPMIVDRYSSGDPDRAGTAYSVNVLGCIVGPLLASLVLLPAVGERWSIAVLALLPFAAGPLVAERVKTGALAGAGLVALILLIATQDYAGLYPHCIVRRDYEATVIATDSNGQKELLVNGVGITALTPIAKMMVHLPMAFLGSPPRSALVLCFGMGTSFRSALSWGVPTTAVELVPSVPPLIGFYHVDGPRLLESPLARVVIDDARRFLERSPAQYDIITIDPPPPVEAAGSSFLYSREFYSLARARLRPGGILQQWFPGGEAVTLASVARSVTESFPHVRVFQSIEGWGFHFLASDSPIAEVSAATLARRLPAGAAADLVEWWQNVHPETAFGKVLEQEVAPERVVAVAAAPALEDDRPINEYFLLRRLLQAAQ
;
A
#
# COMPACT_ATOMS: atom_id res chain seq x y z
N MET A 1 31.87 20.62 -10.95
CA MET A 1 30.98 20.17 -12.05
C MET A 1 30.63 18.67 -11.95
N ARG A 2 31.61 17.76 -11.74
CA ARG A 2 31.39 16.29 -11.71
C ARG A 2 30.44 15.75 -10.63
N LEU A 3 30.39 16.35 -9.43
CA LEU A 3 29.50 15.87 -8.34
C LEU A 3 28.00 16.10 -8.61
N ARG A 4 27.65 17.11 -9.42
CA ARG A 4 26.24 17.48 -9.68
C ARG A 4 25.51 16.42 -10.52
N TRP A 5 26.23 15.69 -11.37
CA TRP A 5 25.65 14.61 -12.19
C TRP A 5 25.20 13.42 -11.35
N TYR A 6 25.98 13.03 -10.34
CA TYR A 6 25.59 11.96 -9.41
C TYR A 6 24.30 12.30 -8.65
N PHE A 7 24.10 13.56 -8.28
CA PHE A 7 22.85 14.00 -7.67
C PHE A 7 21.67 13.85 -8.63
N GLY A 8 21.83 14.28 -9.90
CA GLY A 8 20.79 14.11 -10.91
C GLY A 8 20.45 12.65 -11.18
N PHE A 9 21.46 11.78 -11.27
CA PHE A 9 21.26 10.33 -11.43
C PHE A 9 20.53 9.73 -10.24
N PHE A 10 20.92 10.05 -9.00
CA PHE A 10 20.23 9.51 -7.81
C PHE A 10 18.85 10.10 -7.60
N PHE A 11 18.62 11.34 -7.98
CA PHE A 11 17.29 11.93 -7.97
C PHE A 11 16.36 11.19 -8.95
N LEU A 12 16.79 10.99 -10.20
CA LEU A 12 15.97 10.28 -11.19
C LEU A 12 15.84 8.78 -10.86
N SER A 13 16.90 8.14 -10.35
CA SER A 13 16.88 6.73 -9.93
C SER A 13 15.95 6.52 -8.73
N GLY A 14 16.00 7.41 -7.73
CA GLY A 14 15.08 7.41 -6.60
C GLY A 14 13.63 7.65 -7.02
N PHE A 15 13.41 8.59 -7.95
CA PHE A 15 12.10 8.81 -8.58
C PHE A 15 11.58 7.51 -9.21
N CYS A 16 12.40 6.87 -10.06
CA CYS A 16 12.01 5.65 -10.75
C CYS A 16 11.73 4.49 -9.80
N SER A 17 12.57 4.31 -8.78
CA SER A 17 12.45 3.21 -7.82
C SER A 17 11.10 3.24 -7.09
N LEU A 18 10.64 4.41 -6.65
CA LEU A 18 9.35 4.55 -5.96
C LEU A 18 8.16 4.43 -6.91
N VAL A 19 8.29 4.91 -8.16
CA VAL A 19 7.25 4.68 -9.17
C VAL A 19 7.10 3.17 -9.43
N TYR A 20 8.20 2.43 -9.55
CA TYR A 20 8.14 0.96 -9.69
C TYR A 20 7.51 0.29 -8.48
N GLU A 21 7.91 0.67 -7.27
CA GLU A 21 7.36 0.09 -6.04
C GLU A 21 5.82 0.24 -5.99
N VAL A 22 5.32 1.46 -6.22
CA VAL A 22 3.88 1.75 -6.20
C VAL A 22 3.13 0.95 -7.29
N VAL A 23 3.64 0.94 -8.53
CA VAL A 23 2.96 0.28 -9.64
C VAL A 23 3.05 -1.24 -9.54
N TRP A 24 4.19 -1.81 -9.14
CA TRP A 24 4.34 -3.26 -8.95
C TRP A 24 3.50 -3.77 -7.81
N LEU A 25 3.36 -3.01 -6.72
CA LEU A 25 2.46 -3.35 -5.64
C LEU A 25 1.02 -3.47 -6.15
N ARG A 26 0.55 -2.51 -6.96
CA ARG A 26 -0.80 -2.52 -7.55
C ARG A 26 -1.01 -3.69 -8.50
N ILE A 27 -0.04 -3.98 -9.36
CA ILE A 27 -0.10 -5.14 -10.26
C ILE A 27 -0.10 -6.44 -9.45
N ALA A 28 0.71 -6.54 -8.39
CA ALA A 28 0.72 -7.71 -7.52
C ALA A 28 -0.62 -7.91 -6.80
N MET A 29 -1.23 -6.83 -6.29
CA MET A 29 -2.57 -6.88 -5.68
C MET A 29 -3.62 -7.39 -6.67
N ALA A 30 -3.63 -6.87 -7.90
CA ALA A 30 -4.57 -7.31 -8.94
C ALA A 30 -4.40 -8.80 -9.32
N GLN A 31 -3.20 -9.36 -9.16
CA GLN A 31 -2.88 -10.74 -9.56
C GLN A 31 -2.94 -11.75 -8.40
N PHE A 32 -2.69 -11.35 -7.16
CA PHE A 32 -2.59 -12.27 -6.02
C PHE A 32 -3.58 -11.96 -4.88
N GLY A 33 -4.37 -10.89 -5.01
CA GLY A 33 -5.37 -10.44 -4.04
C GLY A 33 -4.94 -9.21 -3.25
N VAL A 34 -5.90 -8.51 -2.63
CA VAL A 34 -5.65 -7.19 -2.01
C VAL A 34 -5.43 -7.27 -0.48
N THR A 35 -4.78 -8.32 0.01
CA THR A 35 -4.63 -8.56 1.46
C THR A 35 -3.42 -7.86 2.08
N THR A 36 -3.56 -7.40 3.32
CA THR A 36 -2.51 -6.70 4.08
C THR A 36 -1.20 -7.52 4.23
N PRO A 37 -1.23 -8.85 4.45
CA PRO A 37 -0.02 -9.67 4.48
C PRO A 37 0.71 -9.70 3.13
N LEU A 38 -0.02 -9.69 2.01
CA LEU A 38 0.59 -9.66 0.68
C LEU A 38 1.31 -8.33 0.43
N VAL A 39 0.67 -7.21 0.76
CA VAL A 39 1.27 -5.87 0.69
C VAL A 39 2.56 -5.83 1.49
N SER A 40 2.52 -6.31 2.74
CA SER A 40 3.69 -6.38 3.62
C SER A 40 4.79 -7.28 3.04
N THR A 41 4.43 -8.35 2.34
CA THR A 41 5.38 -9.24 1.66
C THR A 41 6.06 -8.54 0.49
N VAL A 42 5.32 -7.83 -0.35
CA VAL A 42 5.88 -7.07 -1.50
C VAL A 42 6.87 -6.01 -1.00
N LEU A 43 6.47 -5.20 -0.01
CA LEU A 43 7.34 -4.18 0.60
C LEU A 43 8.60 -4.82 1.22
N SER A 44 8.42 -5.93 1.94
CA SER A 44 9.54 -6.67 2.54
C SER A 44 10.52 -7.20 1.49
N MET A 45 10.05 -7.69 0.34
CA MET A 45 10.91 -8.18 -0.74
C MET A 45 11.65 -7.04 -1.45
N PHE A 46 11.00 -5.88 -1.61
CA PHE A 46 11.65 -4.67 -2.12
C PHE A 46 12.82 -4.28 -1.21
N MET A 47 12.56 -4.18 0.09
CA MET A 47 13.59 -3.91 1.11
C MET A 47 14.68 -4.99 1.15
N ALA A 48 14.32 -6.28 1.10
CA ALA A 48 15.28 -7.38 1.06
C ALA A 48 16.26 -7.25 -0.11
N GLY A 49 15.75 -6.87 -1.29
CA GLY A 49 16.59 -6.60 -2.45
C GLY A 49 17.54 -5.43 -2.22
N LEU A 50 17.07 -4.32 -1.66
CA LEU A 50 17.91 -3.17 -1.32
C LEU A 50 19.05 -3.57 -0.36
N ALA A 51 18.76 -4.34 0.68
CA ALA A 51 19.75 -4.83 1.65
C ALA A 51 20.82 -5.72 0.98
N LEU A 52 20.37 -6.71 0.21
CA LEU A 52 21.25 -7.66 -0.48
C LEU A 52 22.12 -6.96 -1.53
N GLY A 53 21.53 -6.07 -2.33
CA GLY A 53 22.23 -5.27 -3.34
C GLY A 53 23.30 -4.38 -2.74
N SER A 54 22.94 -3.67 -1.66
CA SER A 54 23.87 -2.79 -0.94
C SER A 54 25.04 -3.55 -0.34
N ARG A 55 24.79 -4.71 0.30
CA ARG A 55 25.84 -5.56 0.87
C ARG A 55 26.74 -6.15 -0.23
N ALA A 56 26.14 -6.69 -1.29
CA ALA A 56 26.85 -7.32 -2.39
C ALA A 56 27.75 -6.32 -3.12
N ALA A 57 27.21 -5.16 -3.52
CA ALA A 57 27.97 -4.12 -4.19
C ALA A 57 29.05 -3.49 -3.29
N GLY A 58 28.75 -3.27 -2.01
CA GLY A 58 29.73 -2.80 -1.03
C GLY A 58 30.92 -3.75 -0.94
N SER A 59 30.67 -5.05 -0.73
CA SER A 59 31.74 -6.05 -0.64
C SER A 59 32.51 -6.23 -1.95
N LEU A 60 31.83 -6.13 -3.10
CA LEU A 60 32.45 -6.20 -4.41
C LEU A 60 33.43 -5.04 -4.62
N THR A 61 33.01 -3.81 -4.32
CA THR A 61 33.88 -2.63 -4.44
C THR A 61 35.07 -2.69 -3.47
N GLY A 62 34.86 -3.16 -2.23
CA GLY A 62 35.93 -3.38 -1.26
C GLY A 62 36.96 -4.43 -1.70
N ARG A 63 36.50 -5.54 -2.31
CA ARG A 63 37.38 -6.58 -2.89
C ARG A 63 38.16 -6.09 -4.10
N LEU A 64 37.55 -5.26 -4.94
CA LEU A 64 38.20 -4.67 -6.12
C LEU A 64 39.25 -3.62 -5.73
N ASP A 65 39.08 -2.96 -4.59
CA ASP A 65 40.08 -2.04 -4.01
C ASP A 65 41.25 -2.78 -3.31
N THR A 66 41.03 -4.01 -2.82
CA THR A 66 42.05 -4.82 -2.09
C THR A 66 42.74 -5.88 -2.94
N GLY A 67 42.19 -6.22 -4.11
CA GLY A 67 42.75 -7.21 -5.02
C GLY A 67 43.81 -6.67 -5.99
N ALA A 68 44.99 -7.31 -5.94
CA ALA A 68 46.16 -7.23 -6.82
C ALA A 68 47.27 -6.23 -6.41
N ALA A 69 48.35 -6.83 -5.90
CA ALA A 69 49.68 -6.26 -5.84
C ALA A 69 50.06 -5.54 -7.15
N GLY A 70 50.44 -4.27 -7.01
CA GLY A 70 51.45 -3.66 -7.89
C GLY A 70 51.05 -3.17 -9.28
N GLN A 71 49.80 -3.28 -9.76
CA GLN A 71 49.41 -2.69 -11.06
C GLN A 71 48.08 -1.92 -11.02
N PRO A 72 48.11 -0.57 -11.03
CA PRO A 72 46.91 0.26 -11.12
C PRO A 72 46.84 0.88 -12.51
N VAL A 73 46.13 0.25 -13.44
CA VAL A 73 45.89 0.84 -14.75
C VAL A 73 44.43 0.57 -15.14
N TRP A 74 43.64 1.64 -15.33
CA TRP A 74 42.26 1.67 -15.87
C TRP A 74 41.04 1.36 -14.98
N ARG A 75 41.15 0.68 -13.83
CA ARG A 75 39.96 0.11 -13.12
C ARG A 75 39.21 1.02 -12.12
N GLY A 76 39.82 2.08 -11.59
CA GLY A 76 39.26 2.80 -10.42
C GLY A 76 37.94 3.54 -10.66
N PHE A 77 37.83 4.33 -11.73
CA PHE A 77 36.61 5.13 -12.01
C PHE A 77 35.64 4.43 -12.97
N VAL A 78 36.18 3.70 -13.94
CA VAL A 78 35.41 3.16 -15.07
C VAL A 78 34.57 1.96 -14.65
N LEU A 79 35.09 1.08 -13.79
CA LEU A 79 34.38 -0.15 -13.42
C LEU A 79 33.15 0.11 -12.52
N PRO A 80 33.22 0.89 -11.43
CA PRO A 80 32.03 1.15 -10.60
C PRO A 80 30.93 1.89 -11.35
N LEU A 81 31.28 2.84 -12.22
CA LEU A 81 30.31 3.58 -13.03
C LEU A 81 29.66 2.71 -14.13
N ARG A 82 30.41 1.77 -14.73
CA ARG A 82 29.84 0.78 -15.67
C ARG A 82 28.91 -0.21 -14.98
N LEU A 83 29.27 -0.67 -13.78
CA LEU A 83 28.40 -1.53 -12.98
C LEU A 83 27.13 -0.80 -12.55
N TYR A 84 27.25 0.48 -12.19
CA TYR A 84 26.09 1.35 -11.92
C TYR A 84 25.20 1.48 -13.17
N ALA A 85 25.79 1.76 -14.34
CA ALA A 85 25.07 1.84 -15.60
C ALA A 85 24.35 0.52 -15.95
N LEU A 86 24.99 -0.63 -15.74
CA LEU A 86 24.38 -1.94 -15.96
C LEU A 86 23.21 -2.20 -14.99
N ALA A 87 23.37 -1.85 -13.71
CA ALA A 87 22.30 -1.97 -12.74
C ALA A 87 21.08 -1.13 -13.14
N GLU A 88 21.27 0.12 -13.57
CA GLU A 88 20.19 0.99 -14.05
C GLU A 88 19.50 0.45 -15.31
N LEU A 89 20.25 -0.15 -16.24
CA LEU A 89 19.67 -0.78 -17.44
C LEU A 89 18.87 -2.05 -17.10
N LEU A 90 19.32 -2.85 -16.12
CA LEU A 90 18.57 -4.01 -15.63
C LEU A 90 17.29 -3.55 -14.91
N VAL A 91 17.36 -2.46 -14.13
CA VAL A 91 16.17 -1.83 -13.55
C VAL A 91 15.24 -1.32 -14.65
N ALA A 92 15.72 -0.76 -15.76
CA ALA A 92 14.85 -0.39 -16.87
C ALA A 92 14.11 -1.59 -17.50
N ALA A 93 14.79 -2.74 -17.64
CA ALA A 93 14.17 -3.96 -18.16
C ALA A 93 13.05 -4.50 -17.25
N SER A 94 13.14 -4.24 -15.94
CA SER A 94 12.15 -4.69 -14.96
C SER A 94 10.74 -4.15 -15.23
N ALA A 95 10.61 -2.99 -15.88
CA ALA A 95 9.33 -2.40 -16.30
C ALA A 95 8.48 -3.34 -17.17
N PHE A 96 9.13 -4.26 -17.90
CA PHE A 96 8.47 -5.23 -18.77
C PHE A 96 8.50 -6.64 -18.18
N VAL A 97 9.62 -7.02 -17.56
CA VAL A 97 9.81 -8.37 -17.02
C VAL A 97 8.93 -8.61 -15.80
N VAL A 98 8.83 -7.65 -14.88
CA VAL A 98 8.07 -7.84 -13.63
C VAL A 98 6.58 -8.08 -13.92
N PRO A 99 5.84 -7.22 -14.67
CA PRO A 99 4.44 -7.49 -14.96
C PRO A 99 4.21 -8.82 -15.68
N ALA A 100 5.10 -9.20 -16.62
CA ALA A 100 5.01 -10.46 -17.33
C ALA A 100 5.22 -11.67 -16.41
N MET A 101 6.19 -11.60 -15.49
CA MET A 101 6.49 -12.66 -14.52
C MET A 101 5.40 -12.77 -13.45
N LEU A 102 4.82 -11.66 -12.98
CA LEU A 102 3.68 -11.70 -12.05
C LEU A 102 2.46 -12.38 -12.72
N GLY A 103 2.13 -11.99 -13.96
CA GLY A 103 1.06 -12.65 -14.72
C GLY A 103 1.35 -14.11 -15.09
N LEU A 104 2.63 -14.50 -15.25
CA LEU A 104 3.01 -15.91 -15.39
C LEU A 104 2.81 -16.68 -14.08
N GLY A 105 3.28 -16.14 -12.96
CA GLY A 105 3.13 -16.74 -11.65
C GLY A 105 1.69 -16.96 -11.25
N HIS A 106 0.86 -15.96 -11.50
CA HIS A 106 -0.59 -16.05 -11.36
C HIS A 106 -1.15 -17.27 -12.10
N ARG A 107 -0.89 -17.40 -13.41
CA ARG A 107 -1.34 -18.53 -14.22
C ARG A 107 -0.82 -19.89 -13.74
N LEU A 108 0.43 -19.95 -13.27
CA LEU A 108 1.02 -21.18 -12.73
C LEU A 108 0.39 -21.59 -11.40
N LEU A 109 0.18 -20.63 -10.50
CA LEU A 109 -0.42 -20.87 -9.19
C LEU A 109 -1.90 -21.26 -9.32
N LEU A 110 -2.63 -20.71 -10.29
CA LEU A 110 -3.98 -21.15 -10.60
C LEU A 110 -4.01 -22.62 -11.06
N ARG A 111 -3.09 -23.04 -11.94
CA ARG A 111 -2.99 -24.45 -12.39
C ARG A 111 -2.57 -25.42 -11.28
N ALA A 112 -1.69 -24.99 -10.38
CA ALA A 112 -1.28 -25.79 -9.22
C ALA A 112 -2.33 -25.77 -8.08
N GLY A 113 -3.32 -24.87 -8.17
CA GLY A 113 -4.24 -24.50 -7.10
C GLY A 113 -5.35 -25.50 -6.78
N ASP A 114 -5.57 -26.53 -7.61
CA ASP A 114 -6.63 -27.54 -7.41
C ASP A 114 -6.45 -28.39 -6.14
N GLN A 115 -5.24 -28.42 -5.56
CA GLN A 115 -4.92 -29.27 -4.39
C GLN A 115 -4.63 -28.48 -3.08
N THR A 116 -4.66 -27.15 -3.10
CA THR A 116 -4.38 -26.34 -1.89
C THR A 116 -5.63 -25.66 -1.36
N ALA A 117 -5.97 -25.96 -0.10
CA ALA A 117 -7.14 -25.38 0.55
C ALA A 117 -7.08 -23.84 0.65
N TRP A 118 -8.28 -23.25 0.60
CA TRP A 118 -8.64 -21.85 0.80
C TRP A 118 -7.88 -21.20 1.98
N GLY A 119 -7.32 -20.00 1.77
CA GLY A 119 -6.63 -19.24 2.83
C GLY A 119 -5.40 -19.93 3.45
N SER A 120 -4.90 -21.03 2.87
CA SER A 120 -3.82 -21.79 3.51
C SER A 120 -2.48 -21.02 3.49
N PRO A 121 -1.67 -21.13 4.57
CA PRO A 121 -0.31 -20.58 4.61
C PRO A 121 0.56 -21.01 3.42
N ARG A 122 0.28 -22.18 2.84
CA ARG A 122 0.96 -22.70 1.65
C ARG A 122 0.79 -21.79 0.43
N TYR A 123 -0.39 -21.21 0.23
CA TYR A 123 -0.63 -20.29 -0.89
C TYR A 123 0.13 -18.97 -0.69
N TYR A 124 0.08 -18.38 0.50
CA TYR A 124 0.84 -17.17 0.81
C TYR A 124 2.35 -17.40 0.69
N LEU A 125 2.83 -18.56 1.09
CA LEU A 125 4.23 -18.95 0.87
C LEU A 125 4.56 -19.08 -0.62
N ALA A 126 3.70 -19.74 -1.41
CA ALA A 126 3.96 -19.94 -2.83
C ALA A 126 3.88 -18.63 -3.65
N SER A 127 2.85 -17.82 -3.43
CA SER A 127 2.71 -16.48 -4.01
C SER A 127 3.83 -15.54 -3.56
N GLY A 128 4.12 -15.50 -2.26
CA GLY A 128 5.24 -14.72 -1.70
C GLY A 128 6.59 -15.14 -2.28
N SER A 129 6.83 -16.45 -2.45
CA SER A 129 8.07 -16.96 -3.07
C SER A 129 8.18 -16.57 -4.54
N TRP A 130 7.07 -16.60 -5.29
CA TRP A 130 7.06 -16.19 -6.69
C TRP A 130 7.28 -14.68 -6.86
N ILE A 131 6.61 -13.88 -6.02
CA ILE A 131 6.81 -12.43 -5.94
C ILE A 131 8.27 -12.13 -5.61
N ALA A 132 8.86 -12.83 -4.64
CA ALA A 132 10.27 -12.69 -4.30
C ALA A 132 11.17 -13.01 -5.49
N LEU A 133 10.96 -14.14 -6.17
CA LEU A 133 11.73 -14.51 -7.36
C LEU A 133 11.65 -13.45 -8.47
N THR A 134 10.48 -12.80 -8.59
CA THR A 134 10.22 -11.79 -9.62
C THR A 134 10.85 -10.44 -9.29
N LEU A 135 10.70 -9.96 -8.05
CA LEU A 135 11.11 -8.60 -7.65
C LEU A 135 12.57 -8.52 -7.21
N LEU A 136 13.06 -9.55 -6.49
CA LEU A 136 14.35 -9.50 -5.80
C LEU A 136 15.54 -9.20 -6.74
N PRO A 137 15.66 -9.77 -7.96
CA PRO A 137 16.80 -9.48 -8.84
C PRO A 137 16.92 -7.99 -9.19
N PHE A 138 15.79 -7.32 -9.42
CA PHE A 138 15.77 -5.91 -9.79
C PHE A 138 15.92 -5.00 -8.57
N CYS A 139 15.35 -5.39 -7.43
CA CYS A 139 15.54 -4.69 -6.16
C CYS A 139 16.99 -4.79 -5.67
N VAL A 140 17.69 -5.90 -5.95
CA VAL A 140 19.14 -6.05 -5.74
C VAL A 140 19.91 -5.06 -6.61
N CYS A 141 19.51 -4.86 -7.86
CA CYS A 141 20.12 -3.84 -8.73
C CYS A 141 19.90 -2.42 -8.17
N MET A 142 18.70 -2.10 -7.69
CA MET A 142 18.40 -0.83 -7.02
C MET A 142 19.26 -0.65 -5.76
N GLY A 143 19.41 -1.69 -4.93
CA GLY A 143 20.24 -1.65 -3.72
C GLY A 143 21.74 -1.47 -4.00
N ALA A 144 22.21 -2.00 -5.13
CA ALA A 144 23.61 -1.90 -5.53
C ALA A 144 24.02 -0.46 -5.93
N THR A 145 23.06 0.41 -6.29
CA THR A 145 23.34 1.75 -6.80
C THR A 145 24.18 2.60 -5.83
N PHE A 146 23.83 2.61 -4.53
CA PHE A 146 24.51 3.40 -3.50
C PHE A 146 26.01 3.08 -3.38
N PRO A 147 26.42 1.83 -3.06
CA PRO A 147 27.85 1.52 -2.96
C PRO A 147 28.63 1.73 -4.26
N LEU A 148 28.02 1.43 -5.42
CA LEU A 148 28.68 1.62 -6.72
C LEU A 148 28.96 3.10 -7.01
N ALA A 149 28.01 3.98 -6.70
CA ALA A 149 28.17 5.41 -6.87
C ALA A 149 29.14 6.01 -5.83
N MET A 150 29.09 5.56 -4.59
CA MET A 150 30.07 5.94 -3.57
C MET A 150 31.49 5.56 -3.99
N ALA A 151 31.69 4.35 -4.51
CA ALA A 151 32.97 3.91 -5.05
C ALA A 151 33.43 4.81 -6.23
N ALA A 152 32.53 5.16 -7.15
CA ALA A 152 32.85 6.07 -8.26
C ALA A 152 33.22 7.49 -7.79
N ILE A 153 32.54 8.01 -6.75
CA ILE A 153 32.82 9.33 -6.16
C ILE A 153 34.15 9.31 -5.39
N ARG A 154 34.43 8.24 -4.65
CA ARG A 154 35.67 8.10 -3.86
C ARG A 154 36.92 8.30 -4.71
N VAL A 155 36.92 7.76 -5.93
CA VAL A 155 38.02 7.90 -6.88
C VAL A 155 38.20 9.34 -7.40
N THR A 156 37.14 10.15 -7.42
CA THR A 156 37.17 11.51 -7.98
C THR A 156 37.27 12.64 -6.96
N ALA A 157 36.92 12.41 -5.69
CA ALA A 157 36.72 13.47 -4.70
C ALA A 157 37.54 13.35 -3.40
N GLY A 158 38.37 12.31 -3.22
CA GLY A 158 39.29 12.21 -2.06
C GLY A 158 38.59 12.32 -0.70
N GLU A 159 39.06 13.21 0.18
CA GLU A 159 38.51 13.41 1.54
C GLU A 159 37.04 13.88 1.58
N ALA A 160 36.54 14.51 0.51
CA ALA A 160 35.12 14.87 0.39
C ALA A 160 34.20 13.63 0.31
N SER A 161 34.77 12.43 0.06
CA SER A 161 34.07 11.14 0.02
C SER A 161 33.47 10.72 1.36
N ARG A 162 33.93 11.24 2.50
CA ARG A 162 33.42 10.86 3.83
C ARG A 162 31.93 11.17 4.04
N ARG A 163 31.36 12.08 3.23
CA ARG A 163 29.94 12.50 3.27
C ARG A 163 29.20 12.19 1.96
N SER A 164 29.71 11.23 1.19
CA SER A 164 29.11 10.85 -0.10
C SER A 164 27.79 10.12 0.08
N PHE A 165 27.64 9.28 1.11
CA PHE A 165 26.38 8.59 1.42
C PHE A 165 25.25 9.58 1.69
N SER A 166 25.40 10.46 2.68
CA SER A 166 24.36 11.45 3.01
C SER A 166 24.03 12.40 1.85
N TYR A 167 24.97 12.70 0.94
CA TYR A 167 24.70 13.47 -0.27
C TYR A 167 23.80 12.72 -1.26
N LEU A 168 24.14 11.46 -1.57
CA LEU A 168 23.36 10.62 -2.47
C LEU A 168 22.00 10.25 -1.87
N TYR A 169 21.95 10.06 -0.55
CA TYR A 169 20.73 9.74 0.19
C TYR A 169 19.71 10.87 0.08
N VAL A 170 20.12 12.14 0.26
CA VAL A 170 19.24 13.29 0.05
C VAL A 170 18.70 13.34 -1.39
N ALA A 171 19.56 13.12 -2.39
CA ALA A 171 19.13 13.10 -3.78
C ALA A 171 18.08 12.02 -4.04
N ASN A 172 18.34 10.81 -3.54
CA ASN A 172 17.47 9.66 -3.69
C ASN A 172 16.11 9.85 -3.01
N VAL A 173 16.10 10.30 -1.74
CA VAL A 173 14.87 10.50 -0.97
C VAL A 173 14.04 11.64 -1.56
N LEU A 174 14.67 12.71 -2.06
CA LEU A 174 13.95 13.78 -2.76
C LEU A 174 13.34 13.28 -4.07
N GLY A 175 14.11 12.52 -4.86
CA GLY A 175 13.64 11.87 -6.08
C GLY A 175 12.47 10.93 -5.81
N ALA A 176 12.61 10.08 -4.80
CA ALA A 176 11.59 9.16 -4.30
C ALA A 176 10.29 9.88 -3.94
N ALA A 177 10.36 10.98 -3.17
CA ALA A 177 9.19 11.78 -2.81
C ALA A 177 8.48 12.35 -4.05
N CYS A 178 9.24 12.89 -5.01
CA CYS A 178 8.70 13.34 -6.29
C CYS A 178 8.10 12.18 -7.10
N GLY A 179 8.73 11.01 -7.10
CA GLY A 179 8.26 9.79 -7.78
C GLY A 179 6.90 9.36 -7.27
N THR A 180 6.76 9.19 -5.95
CA THR A 180 5.49 8.83 -5.29
C THR A 180 4.37 9.79 -5.67
N LEU A 181 4.59 11.10 -5.52
CA LEU A 181 3.59 12.12 -5.85
C LEU A 181 3.25 12.12 -7.35
N THR A 182 4.26 12.07 -8.22
CA THR A 182 4.02 12.13 -9.67
C THR A 182 3.34 10.85 -10.18
N SER A 183 3.67 9.67 -9.64
CA SER A 183 2.95 8.44 -9.99
C SER A 183 1.49 8.48 -9.56
N ALA A 184 1.22 8.84 -8.31
CA ALA A 184 -0.11 8.72 -7.73
C ALA A 184 -1.06 9.80 -8.25
N PHE A 185 -0.57 11.02 -8.47
CA PHE A 185 -1.41 12.17 -8.80
C PHE A 185 -1.42 12.52 -10.30
N VAL A 186 -0.53 11.95 -11.12
CA VAL A 186 -0.40 12.34 -12.53
C VAL A 186 -0.24 11.15 -13.47
N LEU A 187 0.82 10.36 -13.33
CA LEU A 187 1.20 9.38 -14.37
C LEU A 187 0.18 8.25 -14.51
N VAL A 188 -0.28 7.67 -13.40
CA VAL A 188 -1.19 6.53 -13.46
C VAL A 188 -2.55 6.94 -14.00
N GLU A 189 -3.08 8.11 -13.61
CA GLU A 189 -4.35 8.62 -14.14
C GLU A 189 -4.29 8.86 -15.65
N LEU A 190 -3.18 9.43 -16.16
CA LEU A 190 -3.02 9.75 -17.58
C LEU A 190 -2.64 8.54 -18.45
N LEU A 191 -1.82 7.63 -17.93
CA LEU A 191 -1.14 6.62 -18.73
C LEU A 191 -1.51 5.17 -18.35
N GLY A 192 -2.19 4.96 -17.23
CA GLY A 192 -2.36 3.64 -16.61
C GLY A 192 -1.07 3.07 -16.03
N PHE A 193 -1.13 1.86 -15.49
CA PHE A 193 0.03 1.20 -14.89
C PHE A 193 1.12 0.90 -15.92
N ARG A 194 0.78 0.26 -17.05
CA ARG A 194 1.75 -0.06 -18.13
C ARG A 194 2.38 1.18 -18.75
N GLY A 195 1.61 2.24 -18.97
CA GLY A 195 2.13 3.48 -19.53
C GLY A 195 3.11 4.18 -18.57
N THR A 196 2.78 4.19 -17.28
CA THR A 196 3.68 4.69 -16.23
C THR A 196 5.00 3.93 -16.20
N LEU A 197 4.97 2.59 -16.25
CA LEU A 197 6.17 1.76 -16.30
C LEU A 197 7.07 2.05 -17.51
N ARG A 198 6.48 2.35 -18.69
CA ARG A 198 7.25 2.70 -19.90
C ARG A 198 7.99 4.03 -19.73
N VAL A 199 7.36 5.04 -19.12
CA VAL A 199 8.01 6.33 -18.84
C VAL A 199 9.20 6.12 -17.90
N THR A 200 9.00 5.35 -16.84
CA THR A 200 10.06 5.03 -15.87
C THR A 200 11.22 4.27 -16.51
N ALA A 201 10.92 3.30 -17.39
CA ALA A 201 11.94 2.56 -18.13
C ALA A 201 12.81 3.49 -18.99
N LEU A 202 12.21 4.45 -19.69
CA LEU A 202 12.93 5.42 -20.52
C LEU A 202 13.88 6.29 -19.67
N LEU A 203 13.45 6.70 -18.47
CA LEU A 203 14.29 7.45 -17.54
C LEU A 203 15.50 6.62 -17.07
N ASN A 204 15.30 5.36 -16.66
CA ASN A 204 16.42 4.49 -16.27
C ASN A 204 17.36 4.17 -17.44
N VAL A 205 16.84 3.97 -18.66
CA VAL A 205 17.70 3.84 -19.86
C VAL A 205 18.53 5.11 -20.06
N GLY A 206 17.92 6.28 -19.91
CA GLY A 206 18.62 7.57 -19.98
C GLY A 206 19.76 7.68 -18.96
N ILE A 207 19.52 7.28 -17.71
CA ILE A 207 20.56 7.23 -16.66
C ILE A 207 21.67 6.25 -17.05
N GLY A 208 21.31 5.01 -17.39
CA GLY A 208 22.26 3.94 -17.73
C GLY A 208 23.14 4.28 -18.93
N VAL A 209 22.56 4.76 -20.02
CA VAL A 209 23.30 5.19 -21.22
C VAL A 209 24.21 6.37 -20.91
N THR A 210 23.72 7.38 -20.20
CA THR A 210 24.54 8.56 -19.85
C THR A 210 25.71 8.15 -18.95
N ALA A 211 25.48 7.33 -17.93
CA ALA A 211 26.54 6.80 -17.06
C ALA A 211 27.57 5.97 -17.84
N MET A 212 27.11 5.15 -18.79
CA MET A 212 27.98 4.36 -19.67
C MET A 212 28.86 5.25 -20.55
N VAL A 213 28.29 6.27 -21.19
CA VAL A 213 29.01 7.25 -22.03
C VAL A 213 30.04 8.02 -21.20
N LEU A 214 29.66 8.49 -20.01
CA LEU A 214 30.57 9.20 -19.10
C LEU A 214 31.73 8.31 -18.61
N SER A 215 31.50 7.00 -18.48
CA SER A 215 32.56 6.03 -18.17
C SER A 215 33.60 5.94 -19.31
N GLY A 216 33.17 6.12 -20.57
CA GLY A 216 34.03 6.12 -21.74
C GLY A 216 34.83 7.42 -21.90
N ILE A 217 34.19 8.58 -21.67
CA ILE A 217 34.84 9.90 -21.79
C ILE A 217 35.88 10.12 -20.68
N GLY A 218 35.61 9.65 -19.46
CA GLY A 218 36.54 9.75 -18.31
C GLY A 218 37.82 8.92 -18.45
N ALA A 219 37.81 7.90 -19.33
CA ALA A 219 38.95 7.03 -19.59
C ALA A 219 40.08 7.75 -20.35
N GLY A 220 39.75 8.73 -21.21
CA GLY A 220 40.74 9.48 -22.01
C GLY A 220 41.47 10.60 -21.27
N SER A 221 40.89 11.14 -20.18
CA SER A 221 41.44 12.30 -19.46
C SER A 221 42.16 11.95 -18.14
N SER A 222 41.92 10.77 -17.57
CA SER A 222 42.52 10.36 -16.29
C SER A 222 43.92 9.75 -16.42
N GLY A 223 44.33 9.33 -17.64
CA GLY A 223 45.67 8.78 -17.88
C GLY A 223 46.81 9.78 -17.69
N ALA A 224 46.59 11.06 -18.03
CA ALA A 224 47.62 12.10 -17.96
C ALA A 224 47.70 12.80 -16.59
N ALA A 225 46.58 12.97 -15.89
CA ALA A 225 46.53 13.69 -14.60
C ALA A 225 46.90 12.81 -13.37
N VAL A 226 46.76 11.47 -13.48
CA VAL A 226 47.14 10.54 -12.41
C VAL A 226 48.64 10.25 -12.40
N ALA A 227 49.33 10.43 -13.54
CA ALA A 227 50.79 10.31 -13.61
C ALA A 227 51.49 11.47 -12.89
N THR A 228 51.01 12.70 -13.06
CA THR A 228 51.63 13.92 -12.51
C THR A 228 51.37 14.15 -11.01
N ALA A 229 50.23 13.68 -10.47
CA ALA A 229 49.96 13.77 -9.03
C ALA A 229 50.76 12.75 -8.17
N ARG A 230 51.42 11.79 -8.80
CA ARG A 230 52.06 10.63 -8.14
C ARG A 230 53.53 10.86 -7.78
N GLU A 231 54.22 11.78 -8.45
CA GLU A 231 55.60 12.16 -8.11
C GLU A 231 55.67 13.03 -6.84
N ALA A 232 54.56 13.65 -6.42
CA ALA A 232 54.52 14.53 -5.25
C ALA A 232 54.03 13.88 -3.94
N SER A 233 53.72 12.58 -3.93
CA SER A 233 53.21 11.89 -2.72
C SER A 233 54.27 10.97 -2.09
N PRO A 234 54.58 11.11 -0.78
CA PRO A 234 55.57 10.26 -0.10
C PRO A 234 55.09 8.79 0.01
N PRO A 235 56.01 7.84 0.24
CA PRO A 235 55.72 6.40 0.21
C PRO A 235 54.62 6.02 1.21
N ARG A 236 53.72 5.13 0.76
CA ARG A 236 52.50 4.63 1.44
C ARG A 236 52.76 3.76 2.69
N GLY A 237 53.71 4.16 3.54
CA GLY A 237 54.07 3.45 4.77
C GLY A 237 53.66 4.12 6.09
N ALA A 238 53.23 5.39 6.09
CA ALA A 238 53.20 6.19 7.33
C ALA A 238 51.93 7.02 7.61
N LEU A 239 50.75 6.59 7.12
CA LEU A 239 49.46 7.18 7.54
C LEU A 239 48.48 6.09 7.98
N ARG A 240 48.90 5.24 8.92
CA ARG A 240 47.95 4.71 9.90
C ARG A 240 47.66 5.86 10.86
N GLY A 241 46.64 6.66 10.55
CA GLY A 241 45.98 7.47 11.57
C GLY A 241 45.59 6.57 12.75
N PRO A 242 45.43 7.10 13.97
CA PRO A 242 45.17 6.31 15.16
C PRO A 242 44.05 5.31 14.85
N SER A 243 44.30 4.04 15.18
CA SER A 243 43.33 2.95 15.09
C SER A 243 42.04 3.39 15.77
N VAL A 244 41.10 3.96 15.01
CA VAL A 244 39.74 4.19 15.49
C VAL A 244 39.22 2.80 15.80
N ALA A 245 38.99 2.54 17.09
CA ALA A 245 38.40 1.29 17.56
C ALA A 245 37.26 0.89 16.62
N SER A 246 37.21 -0.40 16.26
CA SER A 246 36.11 -0.96 15.46
C SER A 246 34.79 -0.33 15.90
N PRO A 247 34.05 0.38 15.02
CA PRO A 247 32.70 0.84 15.31
C PRO A 247 31.93 -0.31 15.94
N GLY A 248 31.47 -0.12 17.18
CA GLY A 248 30.93 -1.19 17.98
C GLY A 248 29.66 -1.78 17.35
N ALA A 249 29.42 -3.07 17.60
CA ALA A 249 28.18 -3.76 17.23
C ALA A 249 26.91 -2.98 17.67
N GLY A 250 27.01 -2.16 18.72
CA GLY A 250 25.94 -1.28 19.18
C GLY A 250 25.40 -0.31 18.11
N LEU A 251 26.24 0.25 17.22
CA LEU A 251 25.75 1.13 16.14
C LEU A 251 24.91 0.37 15.11
N LEU A 252 25.24 -0.89 14.85
CA LEU A 252 24.45 -1.75 13.96
C LEU A 252 23.10 -2.11 14.58
N VAL A 253 23.06 -2.38 15.89
CA VAL A 253 21.79 -2.59 16.62
C VAL A 253 20.91 -1.35 16.55
N LEU A 254 21.48 -0.14 16.73
CA LEU A 254 20.70 1.11 16.58
C LEU A 254 20.19 1.31 15.16
N LEU A 255 20.97 0.97 14.15
CA LEU A 255 20.52 1.01 12.74
C LEU A 255 19.38 0.04 12.48
N PHE A 256 19.47 -1.19 13.01
CA PHE A 256 18.39 -2.16 12.94
C PHE A 256 17.13 -1.62 13.62
N THR A 257 17.24 -1.12 14.85
CA THR A 257 16.09 -0.58 15.61
C THR A 257 15.45 0.61 14.92
N THR A 258 16.24 1.54 14.36
CA THR A 258 15.68 2.70 13.64
C THR A 258 14.93 2.30 12.37
N GLY A 259 15.44 1.32 11.62
CA GLY A 259 14.74 0.77 10.45
C GLY A 259 13.46 0.03 10.84
N LEU A 260 13.55 -0.81 11.89
CA LEU A 260 12.41 -1.54 12.45
C LEU A 260 11.30 -0.59 12.90
N VAL A 261 11.63 0.40 13.73
CA VAL A 261 10.65 1.35 14.28
C VAL A 261 10.05 2.20 13.17
N SER A 262 10.86 2.74 12.27
CA SER A 262 10.37 3.61 11.19
C SER A 262 9.36 2.90 10.30
N MET A 263 9.67 1.69 9.83
CA MET A 263 8.80 0.96 8.90
C MET A 263 7.63 0.25 9.60
N ALA A 264 7.81 -0.19 10.86
CA ALA A 264 6.69 -0.66 11.67
C ALA A 264 5.67 0.46 11.92
N MET A 265 6.15 1.66 12.26
CA MET A 265 5.27 2.81 12.46
C MET A 265 4.56 3.20 11.17
N GLU A 266 5.20 3.11 10.01
CA GLU A 266 4.56 3.37 8.71
C GLU A 266 3.32 2.49 8.49
N VAL A 267 3.42 1.18 8.74
CA VAL A 267 2.28 0.25 8.64
C VAL A 267 1.18 0.60 9.65
N VAL A 268 1.55 0.99 10.88
CA VAL A 268 0.58 1.39 11.90
C VAL A 268 -0.11 2.70 11.52
N TRP A 269 0.62 3.68 10.98
CA TRP A 269 0.09 4.97 10.56
C TRP A 269 -0.90 4.84 9.41
N VAL A 270 -0.66 3.92 8.46
CA VAL A 270 -1.63 3.65 7.39
C VAL A 270 -2.99 3.34 8.01
N ARG A 271 -3.05 2.40 8.96
CA ARG A 271 -4.30 2.03 9.65
C ARG A 271 -4.84 3.13 10.58
N GLN A 272 -3.95 3.87 11.24
CA GLN A 272 -4.31 4.95 12.16
C GLN A 272 -4.91 6.17 11.46
N PHE A 273 -4.43 6.51 10.26
CA PHE A 273 -4.86 7.68 9.51
C PHE A 273 -5.92 7.38 8.44
N THR A 274 -6.26 6.11 8.17
CA THR A 274 -7.37 5.73 7.27
C THR A 274 -8.68 6.47 7.56
N PRO A 275 -9.13 6.68 8.83
CA PRO A 275 -10.36 7.44 9.09
C PRO A 275 -10.31 8.90 8.62
N TYR A 276 -9.11 9.46 8.47
CA TYR A 276 -8.87 10.88 8.18
C TYR A 276 -8.34 11.14 6.76
N LEU A 277 -7.89 10.11 6.05
CA LEU A 277 -7.42 10.19 4.67
C LEU A 277 -8.31 9.40 3.70
N GLY A 278 -9.15 8.50 4.22
CA GLY A 278 -9.98 7.59 3.44
C GLY A 278 -9.21 6.35 2.98
N THR A 279 -9.90 5.49 2.24
CA THR A 279 -9.39 4.23 1.68
C THR A 279 -8.82 4.39 0.27
N VAL A 280 -8.59 5.63 -0.17
CA VAL A 280 -8.17 5.98 -1.53
C VAL A 280 -6.65 5.88 -1.71
N VAL A 281 -6.20 5.68 -2.96
CA VAL A 281 -4.76 5.57 -3.31
C VAL A 281 -3.93 6.79 -2.89
N TYR A 282 -4.57 7.96 -2.84
CA TYR A 282 -3.95 9.23 -2.45
C TYR A 282 -3.59 9.30 -0.96
N ALA A 283 -4.31 8.57 -0.10
CA ALA A 283 -4.04 8.51 1.32
C ALA A 283 -2.62 7.98 1.58
N PHE A 284 -2.34 6.80 1.01
CA PHE A 284 -1.04 6.15 1.09
C PHE A 284 0.06 7.02 0.46
N ALA A 285 -0.18 7.58 -0.73
CA ALA A 285 0.79 8.44 -1.41
C ALA A 285 1.12 9.71 -0.59
N THR A 286 0.14 10.31 0.09
CA THR A 286 0.32 11.48 0.93
C THR A 286 1.16 11.15 2.17
N LEU A 287 0.84 10.04 2.85
CA LEU A 287 1.60 9.56 4.01
C LEU A 287 3.08 9.31 3.65
N LEU A 288 3.31 8.57 2.56
CA LEU A 288 4.66 8.28 2.08
C LEU A 288 5.40 9.55 1.63
N ALA A 289 4.72 10.49 0.97
CA ALA A 289 5.33 11.76 0.57
C ALA A 289 5.74 12.62 1.77
N VAL A 290 4.90 12.73 2.80
CA VAL A 290 5.22 13.44 4.05
C VAL A 290 6.40 12.77 4.76
N TYR A 291 6.37 11.44 4.87
CA TYR A 291 7.46 10.65 5.43
C TYR A 291 8.79 10.96 4.73
N LEU A 292 8.85 10.79 3.41
CA LEU A 292 10.06 11.00 2.61
C LEU A 292 10.53 12.46 2.65
N ALA A 293 9.62 13.43 2.53
CA ALA A 293 9.96 14.85 2.60
C ALA A 293 10.57 15.23 3.96
N ALA A 294 9.96 14.78 5.05
CA ALA A 294 10.47 15.02 6.40
C ALA A 294 11.83 14.34 6.64
N THR A 295 12.00 13.09 6.21
CA THR A 295 13.28 12.39 6.27
C THR A 295 14.36 13.11 5.44
N CYS A 296 14.02 13.61 4.26
CA CYS A 296 14.92 14.42 3.43
C CYS A 296 15.37 15.70 4.15
N LEU A 297 14.43 16.45 4.73
CA LEU A 297 14.72 17.64 5.52
C LEU A 297 15.62 17.32 6.72
N GLY A 298 15.35 16.23 7.43
CA GLY A 298 16.22 15.71 8.50
C GLY A 298 17.65 15.42 8.01
N SER A 299 17.79 14.74 6.88
CA SER A 299 19.10 14.44 6.30
C SER A 299 19.84 15.70 5.84
N MET A 300 19.13 16.69 5.31
CA MET A 300 19.71 17.99 4.93
C MET A 300 20.18 18.77 6.16
N THR A 301 19.39 18.81 7.23
CA THR A 301 19.77 19.49 8.49
C THR A 301 21.01 18.86 9.12
N TYR A 302 21.09 17.52 9.16
CA TYR A 302 22.32 16.81 9.57
C TYR A 302 23.55 17.22 8.75
N ARG A 303 23.42 17.29 7.42
CA ARG A 303 24.53 17.69 6.53
C ARG A 303 24.96 19.13 6.72
N LEU A 304 24.03 20.04 7.01
CA LEU A 304 24.34 21.44 7.30
C LEU A 304 25.02 21.57 8.66
N ALA A 305 24.51 20.90 9.70
CA ALA A 305 25.07 20.94 11.05
C ALA A 305 26.48 20.31 11.14
N SER A 306 26.75 19.26 10.35
CA SER A 306 28.05 18.59 10.31
C SER A 306 29.13 19.33 9.50
N ARG A 307 28.79 20.43 8.81
CA ARG A 307 29.78 21.23 8.04
C ARG A 307 30.75 22.04 8.90
N GLY A 308 30.48 22.23 10.20
CA GLY A 308 31.28 23.10 11.07
C GLY A 308 31.80 22.49 12.38
N LYS A 309 31.55 21.21 12.69
CA LYS A 309 31.98 20.56 13.95
C LYS A 309 32.44 19.13 13.71
N ALA A 310 33.66 18.79 14.10
CA ALA A 310 34.19 17.42 14.08
C ALA A 310 33.45 16.46 15.06
N SER A 311 32.66 17.01 15.99
CA SER A 311 31.89 16.34 17.05
C SER A 311 30.39 16.10 16.69
N ALA A 312 29.97 16.46 15.46
CA ALA A 312 28.60 16.23 14.98
C ALA A 312 28.33 14.73 14.71
N GLY A 313 28.12 13.97 15.79
CA GLY A 313 27.92 12.52 15.75
C GLY A 313 28.38 11.76 17.00
N ASP A 314 28.80 12.45 18.06
CA ASP A 314 29.21 11.81 19.32
C ASP A 314 28.05 11.01 19.96
N ALA A 315 28.38 10.01 20.79
CA ALA A 315 27.40 9.09 21.37
C ALA A 315 26.27 9.83 22.14
N THR A 316 26.62 10.93 22.81
CA THR A 316 25.66 11.84 23.47
C THR A 316 24.70 12.50 22.48
N GLY A 317 25.14 12.89 21.29
CA GLY A 317 24.27 13.46 20.26
C GLY A 317 23.28 12.43 19.70
N ILE A 318 23.75 11.20 19.48
CA ILE A 318 22.90 10.07 19.04
C ILE A 318 21.84 9.76 20.10
N GLY A 319 22.24 9.66 21.38
CA GLY A 319 21.31 9.34 22.47
C GLY A 319 20.23 10.41 22.66
N HIS A 320 20.57 11.70 22.58
CA HIS A 320 19.57 12.78 22.62
C HIS A 320 18.60 12.72 21.43
N ALA A 321 19.12 12.49 20.22
CA ALA A 321 18.27 12.38 19.03
C ALA A 321 17.29 11.20 19.15
N LEU A 322 17.71 10.08 19.73
CA LEU A 322 16.85 8.91 19.98
C LEU A 322 15.74 9.18 21.01
N VAL A 323 16.04 9.86 22.12
CA VAL A 323 15.00 10.29 23.10
C VAL A 323 13.97 11.20 22.43
N ILE A 324 14.44 12.19 21.68
CA ILE A 324 13.58 13.13 20.94
C ILE A 324 12.73 12.39 19.91
N ALA A 325 13.31 11.46 19.16
CA ALA A 325 12.57 10.62 18.22
C ALA A 325 11.49 9.78 18.93
N GLY A 326 11.79 9.19 20.08
CA GLY A 326 10.79 8.46 20.87
C GLY A 326 9.60 9.33 21.31
N LEU A 327 9.86 10.56 21.76
CA LEU A 327 8.79 11.51 22.09
C LEU A 327 7.97 11.93 20.86
N PHE A 328 8.65 12.29 19.76
CA PHE A 328 7.98 12.66 18.53
C PHE A 328 7.20 11.49 17.92
N GLY A 329 7.62 10.24 18.18
CA GLY A 329 6.90 9.04 17.79
C GLY A 329 5.50 8.91 18.41
N LEU A 330 5.18 9.68 19.47
CA LEU A 330 3.85 9.73 20.08
C LEU A 330 2.94 10.81 19.50
N LEU A 331 3.47 11.77 18.72
CA LEU A 331 2.66 12.82 18.07
C LEU A 331 1.58 12.30 17.12
N PRO A 332 1.75 11.16 16.42
CA PRO A 332 0.67 10.54 15.66
C PRO A 332 -0.59 10.27 16.51
N LEU A 333 -0.45 9.98 17.82
CA LEU A 333 -1.60 9.80 18.71
C LEU A 333 -2.41 11.09 18.89
N VAL A 334 -1.73 12.23 18.94
CA VAL A 334 -2.37 13.54 19.05
C VAL A 334 -3.05 13.89 17.73
N ALA A 335 -2.32 13.75 16.61
CA ALA A 335 -2.83 14.08 15.29
C ALA A 335 -4.02 13.20 14.85
N ALA A 336 -4.05 11.95 15.32
CA ALA A 336 -5.13 11.00 15.09
C ALA A 336 -6.21 11.03 16.19
N ASP A 337 -6.18 11.99 17.11
CA ASP A 337 -7.23 12.12 18.12
C ASP A 337 -8.53 12.61 17.45
N PRO A 338 -9.64 11.90 17.61
CA PRO A 338 -10.89 12.28 16.97
C PRO A 338 -11.52 13.55 17.55
N ARG A 339 -11.09 13.99 18.75
CA ARG A 339 -11.61 15.21 19.41
C ARG A 339 -10.94 16.50 18.91
N LEU A 340 -9.94 16.39 18.04
CA LEU A 340 -9.39 17.56 17.36
C LEU A 340 -10.48 18.22 16.49
N PRO A 341 -10.65 19.55 16.54
CA PRO A 341 -11.70 20.27 15.82
C PRO A 341 -11.35 20.44 14.33
N LEU A 342 -10.91 19.36 13.69
CA LEU A 342 -10.67 19.28 12.26
C LEU A 342 -11.72 18.34 11.65
N PRO A 343 -12.37 18.70 10.54
CA PRO A 343 -13.43 17.88 9.95
C PRO A 343 -12.95 16.45 9.66
N LEU A 344 -13.83 15.48 9.92
CA LEU A 344 -13.66 14.09 9.49
C LEU A 344 -14.06 13.97 8.03
N ILE A 345 -13.50 12.97 7.33
CA ILE A 345 -13.91 12.69 5.96
C ILE A 345 -15.33 12.15 5.95
N ASP A 346 -16.18 12.69 5.08
CA ASP A 346 -17.42 12.04 4.68
C ASP A 346 -17.10 10.94 3.65
N PRO A 347 -17.18 9.65 4.01
CA PRO A 347 -16.84 8.57 3.09
C PRO A 347 -17.81 8.49 1.91
N ALA A 348 -19.03 9.02 2.04
CA ALA A 348 -20.04 8.98 0.99
C ALA A 348 -19.82 10.06 -0.08
N ASN A 349 -19.11 11.14 0.25
CA ASN A 349 -18.83 12.24 -0.68
C ASN A 349 -17.46 12.89 -0.41
N PRO A 350 -16.36 12.16 -0.67
CA PRO A 350 -15.01 12.67 -0.42
C PRO A 350 -14.71 13.89 -1.29
N GLN A 351 -14.46 15.02 -0.64
CA GLN A 351 -14.15 16.28 -1.30
C GLN A 351 -12.63 16.48 -1.43
N PRO A 352 -12.15 17.24 -2.43
CA PRO A 352 -10.71 17.51 -2.56
C PRO A 352 -10.09 18.17 -1.32
N HIS A 353 -10.86 18.95 -0.56
CA HIS A 353 -10.39 19.60 0.66
C HIS A 353 -10.16 18.61 1.82
N ASP A 354 -10.84 17.46 1.82
CA ASP A 354 -10.66 16.42 2.84
C ASP A 354 -9.25 15.83 2.80
N LEU A 355 -8.70 15.63 1.59
CA LEU A 355 -7.33 15.17 1.42
C LEU A 355 -6.32 16.18 1.94
N VAL A 356 -6.61 17.49 1.80
CA VAL A 356 -5.75 18.56 2.31
C VAL A 356 -5.75 18.57 3.84
N VAL A 357 -6.93 18.53 4.47
CA VAL A 357 -7.06 18.50 5.94
C VAL A 357 -6.47 17.21 6.53
N GLY A 358 -6.75 16.06 5.92
CA GLY A 358 -6.15 14.78 6.28
C GLY A 358 -4.63 14.81 6.13
N GLY A 359 -4.12 15.38 5.03
CA GLY A 359 -2.69 15.59 4.81
C GLY A 359 -2.04 16.49 5.87
N MET A 360 -2.74 17.52 6.34
CA MET A 360 -2.28 18.37 7.46
C MET A 360 -2.21 17.58 8.77
N ARG A 361 -3.20 16.73 9.08
CA ARG A 361 -3.16 15.84 10.26
C ARG A 361 -1.94 14.90 10.18
N VAL A 362 -1.71 14.29 9.03
CA VAL A 362 -0.53 13.43 8.80
C VAL A 362 0.76 14.20 9.00
N ALA A 363 0.89 15.39 8.40
CA ALA A 363 2.06 16.25 8.57
C ALA A 363 2.31 16.60 10.04
N LEU A 364 1.26 16.95 10.79
CA LEU A 364 1.35 17.23 12.23
C LEU A 364 1.86 16.02 13.02
N GLY A 365 1.40 14.81 12.69
CA GLY A 365 1.80 13.58 13.38
C GLY A 365 3.21 13.11 13.03
N LEU A 366 3.61 13.19 11.76
CA LEU A 366 4.79 12.48 11.24
C LEU A 366 6.03 13.36 11.10
N LEU A 367 5.90 14.65 10.80
CA LEU A 367 7.00 15.49 10.31
C LEU A 367 8.20 15.50 11.27
N LEU A 368 7.94 15.64 12.58
CA LEU A 368 9.00 15.72 13.59
C LEU A 368 9.69 14.38 13.82
N PHE A 369 8.94 13.28 13.88
CA PHE A 369 9.50 11.94 14.02
C PHE A 369 10.33 11.55 12.80
N CYS A 370 9.78 11.71 11.59
CA CYS A 370 10.44 11.35 10.34
C CYS A 370 11.68 12.23 10.07
N GLY A 371 11.61 13.51 10.46
CA GLY A 371 12.77 14.41 10.46
C GLY A 371 13.86 13.95 11.43
N ALA A 372 13.50 13.51 12.63
CA ALA A 372 14.47 12.97 13.60
C ALA A 372 15.12 11.68 13.08
N VAL A 373 14.35 10.75 12.52
CA VAL A 373 14.88 9.55 11.85
C VAL A 373 15.81 9.94 10.69
N GLY A 374 15.41 10.94 9.89
CA GLY A 374 16.22 11.51 8.82
C GLY A 374 17.54 12.13 9.26
N ILE A 375 17.69 12.51 10.53
CA ILE A 375 18.96 12.92 11.14
C ILE A 375 19.74 11.70 11.64
N ILE A 376 19.07 10.81 12.39
CA ILE A 376 19.69 9.68 13.11
C ILE A 376 20.33 8.69 12.13
N THR A 377 19.60 8.27 11.10
CA THR A 377 20.06 7.24 10.16
C THR A 377 21.34 7.64 9.42
N PRO A 378 21.40 8.76 8.66
CA PRO A 378 22.63 9.15 7.98
C PRO A 378 23.75 9.49 8.96
N MET A 379 23.44 10.00 10.16
CA MET A 379 24.46 10.24 11.20
C MET A 379 25.15 8.94 11.65
N ILE A 380 24.40 7.87 11.90
CA ILE A 380 24.97 6.59 12.31
C ILE A 380 25.71 5.92 11.13
N VAL A 381 25.16 5.99 9.91
CA VAL A 381 25.79 5.40 8.70
C VAL A 381 27.09 6.13 8.34
N ASP A 382 27.11 7.46 8.32
CA ASP A 382 28.33 8.23 8.01
C ASP A 382 29.41 7.95 9.07
N ARG A 383 29.04 7.82 10.36
CA ARG A 383 29.97 7.44 11.45
C ARG A 383 30.52 6.03 11.30
N TYR A 384 29.67 5.04 11.04
CA TYR A 384 30.08 3.65 10.88
C TYR A 384 30.93 3.45 9.63
N SER A 385 30.52 4.07 8.51
CA SER A 385 31.18 3.91 7.21
C SER A 385 32.49 4.67 7.12
N SER A 386 32.59 5.84 7.74
CA SER A 386 33.74 6.75 7.56
C SER A 386 34.10 7.00 6.08
N GLY A 387 33.11 6.94 5.18
CA GLY A 387 33.28 7.08 3.73
C GLY A 387 33.69 5.82 2.97
N ASP A 388 33.78 4.66 3.64
CA ASP A 388 34.05 3.36 3.02
C ASP A 388 32.75 2.73 2.45
N PRO A 389 32.67 2.47 1.13
CA PRO A 389 31.51 1.85 0.49
C PRO A 389 31.10 0.49 1.07
N ASP A 390 32.03 -0.38 1.50
CA ASP A 390 31.66 -1.71 2.05
C ASP A 390 30.98 -1.58 3.42
N ARG A 391 31.52 -0.68 4.25
CA ARG A 391 30.96 -0.40 5.58
C ARG A 391 29.64 0.35 5.49
N ALA A 392 29.52 1.31 4.56
CA ALA A 392 28.25 1.96 4.27
C ALA A 392 27.22 0.94 3.80
N GLY A 393 27.63 0.03 2.90
CA GLY A 393 26.77 -1.03 2.39
C GLY A 393 26.26 -1.95 3.49
N THR A 394 27.15 -2.32 4.43
CA THR A 394 26.82 -3.13 5.62
C THR A 394 25.88 -2.40 6.57
N ALA A 395 26.19 -1.16 6.95
CA ALA A 395 25.35 -0.34 7.82
C ALA A 395 23.93 -0.17 7.25
N TYR A 396 23.83 0.19 5.98
CA TYR A 396 22.53 0.32 5.30
C TYR A 396 21.80 -1.02 5.24
N SER A 397 22.48 -2.13 4.94
CA SER A 397 21.83 -3.45 4.91
C SER A 397 21.23 -3.86 6.27
N VAL A 398 21.88 -3.52 7.39
CA VAL A 398 21.36 -3.81 8.73
C VAL A 398 20.14 -2.95 9.06
N ASN A 399 20.15 -1.67 8.66
CA ASN A 399 18.97 -0.82 8.78
C ASN A 399 17.79 -1.39 7.99
N VAL A 400 18.04 -1.79 6.74
CA VAL A 400 17.03 -2.37 5.86
C VAL A 400 16.51 -3.73 6.36
N LEU A 401 17.33 -4.54 7.03
CA LEU A 401 16.84 -5.73 7.75
C LEU A 401 15.82 -5.37 8.83
N GLY A 402 16.04 -4.27 9.56
CA GLY A 402 15.04 -3.70 10.45
C GLY A 402 13.77 -3.32 9.70
N CYS A 403 13.91 -2.65 8.56
CA CYS A 403 12.80 -2.26 7.68
C CYS A 403 11.97 -3.44 7.15
N ILE A 404 12.51 -4.66 7.13
CA ILE A 404 11.77 -5.89 6.76
C ILE A 404 11.01 -6.45 7.96
N VAL A 405 11.68 -6.54 9.12
CA VAL A 405 11.07 -7.10 10.34
C VAL A 405 9.96 -6.18 10.88
N GLY A 406 10.12 -4.86 10.74
CA GLY A 406 9.17 -3.86 11.25
C GLY A 406 7.74 -4.04 10.73
N PRO A 407 7.49 -3.99 9.41
CA PRO A 407 6.16 -4.18 8.81
C PRO A 407 5.52 -5.52 9.15
N LEU A 408 6.31 -6.60 9.18
CA LEU A 408 5.82 -7.94 9.56
C LEU A 408 5.40 -7.99 11.03
N LEU A 409 6.21 -7.40 11.93
CA LEU A 409 5.88 -7.28 13.34
C LEU A 409 4.63 -6.42 13.56
N ALA A 410 4.53 -5.29 12.86
CA ALA A 410 3.39 -4.39 12.96
C ALA A 410 2.08 -5.06 12.50
N SER A 411 2.07 -5.62 11.28
CA SER A 411 0.87 -6.18 10.64
C SER A 411 0.41 -7.50 11.26
N LEU A 412 1.32 -8.41 11.58
CA LEU A 412 0.97 -9.77 12.03
C LEU A 412 0.87 -9.90 13.56
N VAL A 413 1.51 -9.00 14.32
CA VAL A 413 1.59 -9.12 15.79
C VAL A 413 0.99 -7.91 16.49
N LEU A 414 1.53 -6.70 16.27
CA LEU A 414 1.15 -5.53 17.07
C LEU A 414 -0.30 -5.07 16.80
N LEU A 415 -0.66 -4.87 15.54
CA LEU A 415 -2.00 -4.39 15.16
C LEU A 415 -3.12 -5.36 15.59
N PRO A 416 -3.03 -6.69 15.36
CA PRO A 416 -4.03 -7.63 15.83
C PRO A 416 -4.12 -7.71 17.36
N ALA A 417 -2.97 -7.67 18.06
CA ALA A 417 -2.92 -7.89 19.51
C ALA A 417 -3.37 -6.68 20.32
N VAL A 418 -2.92 -5.47 19.96
CA VAL A 418 -3.09 -4.27 20.79
C VAL A 418 -3.67 -3.07 20.05
N GLY A 419 -3.84 -3.15 18.73
CA GLY A 419 -4.36 -2.05 17.90
C GLY A 419 -3.34 -0.93 17.66
N GLU A 420 -3.73 0.05 16.85
CA GLU A 420 -2.85 1.13 16.37
C GLU A 420 -2.28 1.99 17.51
N ARG A 421 -3.11 2.39 18.48
CA ARG A 421 -2.70 3.25 19.60
C ARG A 421 -1.54 2.69 20.39
N TRP A 422 -1.69 1.45 20.87
CA TRP A 422 -0.68 0.79 21.69
C TRP A 422 0.52 0.32 20.87
N SER A 423 0.33 0.02 19.58
CA SER A 423 1.43 -0.25 18.66
C SER A 423 2.37 0.96 18.55
N ILE A 424 1.84 2.17 18.39
CA ILE A 424 2.64 3.40 18.39
C ILE A 424 3.38 3.58 19.72
N ALA A 425 2.71 3.38 20.85
CA ALA A 425 3.34 3.51 22.17
C ALA A 425 4.53 2.56 22.35
N VAL A 426 4.37 1.28 21.97
CA VAL A 426 5.42 0.26 22.04
C VAL A 426 6.59 0.63 21.11
N LEU A 427 6.32 1.03 19.87
CA LEU A 427 7.36 1.38 18.90
C LEU A 427 8.11 2.66 19.29
N ALA A 428 7.42 3.66 19.85
CA ALA A 428 8.01 4.90 20.33
C ALA A 428 8.90 4.70 21.57
N LEU A 429 8.58 3.72 22.40
CA LEU A 429 9.38 3.36 23.58
C LEU A 429 10.78 2.86 23.22
N LEU A 430 10.95 2.18 22.08
CA LEU A 430 12.23 1.60 21.66
C LEU A 430 13.35 2.65 21.48
N PRO A 431 13.20 3.70 20.63
CA PRO A 431 14.21 4.75 20.55
C PRO A 431 14.28 5.58 21.84
N PHE A 432 13.17 5.78 22.54
CA PHE A 432 13.16 6.49 23.83
C PHE A 432 14.07 5.81 24.87
N ALA A 433 13.97 4.48 25.00
CA ALA A 433 14.77 3.68 25.93
C ALA A 433 16.21 3.47 25.45
N ALA A 434 16.45 3.41 24.14
CA ALA A 434 17.79 3.29 23.57
C ALA A 434 18.64 4.56 23.80
N GLY A 435 18.03 5.74 23.83
CA GLY A 435 18.73 7.01 23.95
C GLY A 435 19.66 7.13 25.17
N PRO A 436 19.16 6.91 26.41
CA PRO A 436 19.97 6.93 27.63
C PRO A 436 21.09 5.87 27.67
N LEU A 437 20.89 4.73 27.01
CA LEU A 437 21.90 3.66 26.95
C LEU A 437 23.09 4.03 26.05
N VAL A 438 22.88 4.96 25.12
CA VAL A 438 23.88 5.39 24.14
C VAL A 438 24.55 6.70 24.56
N ALA A 439 23.81 7.60 25.22
CA ALA A 439 24.37 8.89 25.65
C ALA A 439 25.17 8.76 26.95
N GLU A 440 26.44 9.17 26.91
CA GLU A 440 27.33 9.16 28.08
C GLU A 440 26.87 10.12 29.19
N ARG A 441 26.11 11.16 28.84
CA ARG A 441 25.54 12.13 29.79
C ARG A 441 24.16 12.58 29.33
N VAL A 442 23.10 12.01 29.90
CA VAL A 442 21.75 12.58 29.83
C VAL A 442 21.34 13.09 31.20
N LYS A 443 20.87 14.34 31.29
CA LYS A 443 20.36 14.88 32.55
C LYS A 443 19.11 14.10 32.97
N THR A 444 19.12 13.47 34.13
CA THR A 444 17.98 12.68 34.67
C THR A 444 16.68 13.47 34.72
N GLY A 445 16.73 14.76 35.07
CA GLY A 445 15.55 15.64 35.03
C GLY A 445 14.96 15.85 33.63
N ALA A 446 15.78 15.86 32.57
CA ALA A 446 15.29 15.96 31.19
C ALA A 446 14.60 14.66 30.74
N LEU A 447 15.13 13.50 31.15
CA LEU A 447 14.47 12.20 30.89
C LEU A 447 13.16 12.06 31.66
N ALA A 448 13.13 12.48 32.92
CA ALA A 448 11.91 12.46 33.72
C ALA A 448 10.84 13.39 33.13
N GLY A 449 11.22 14.61 32.72
CA GLY A 449 10.32 15.52 32.03
C GLY A 449 9.79 14.96 30.70
N ALA A 450 10.67 14.36 29.90
CA ALA A 450 10.29 13.69 28.66
C ALA A 450 9.33 12.51 28.91
N GLY A 451 9.62 11.67 29.90
CA GLY A 451 8.76 10.56 30.30
C GLY A 451 7.38 11.02 30.79
N LEU A 452 7.32 12.12 31.54
CA LEU A 452 6.07 12.74 31.97
C LEU A 452 5.26 13.26 30.77
N VAL A 453 5.90 13.93 29.81
CA VAL A 453 5.23 14.37 28.58
C VAL A 453 4.68 13.18 27.81
N ALA A 454 5.48 12.11 27.63
CA ALA A 454 5.02 10.88 26.99
C ALA A 454 3.80 10.27 27.67
N LEU A 455 3.82 10.19 29.02
CA LEU A 455 2.70 9.69 29.81
C LEU A 455 1.45 10.58 29.66
N ILE A 456 1.61 11.89 29.69
CA ILE A 456 0.51 12.84 29.47
C ILE A 456 -0.11 12.63 28.09
N LEU A 457 0.70 12.52 27.03
CA LEU A 457 0.19 12.25 25.68
C LEU A 457 -0.58 10.92 25.60
N LEU A 458 -0.11 9.89 26.28
CA LEU A 458 -0.76 8.57 26.34
C LEU A 458 -2.03 8.54 27.18
N ILE A 459 -2.21 9.43 28.14
CA ILE A 459 -3.44 9.52 28.94
C ILE A 459 -4.43 10.49 28.28
N ALA A 460 -3.92 11.59 27.73
CA ALA A 460 -4.74 12.68 27.24
C ALA A 460 -5.35 12.42 25.87
N THR A 461 -4.83 11.50 25.06
CA THR A 461 -5.34 11.21 23.70
C THR A 461 -6.36 10.06 23.68
N GLN A 462 -7.18 9.96 22.63
CA GLN A 462 -8.10 8.83 22.39
C GLN A 462 -7.91 8.25 20.99
N ASP A 463 -8.21 6.96 20.81
CA ASP A 463 -8.32 6.34 19.49
C ASP A 463 -9.72 6.57 18.90
N TYR A 464 -9.88 6.32 17.59
CA TYR A 464 -11.17 6.52 16.92
C TYR A 464 -12.24 5.53 17.40
N ALA A 465 -11.86 4.38 17.96
CA ALA A 465 -12.80 3.47 18.59
C ALA A 465 -13.54 4.13 19.78
N GLY A 466 -12.87 5.05 20.48
CA GLY A 466 -13.46 5.86 21.55
C GLY A 466 -14.63 6.76 21.11
N LEU A 467 -14.82 6.99 19.81
CA LEU A 467 -16.00 7.70 19.29
C LEU A 467 -17.31 6.91 19.45
N TYR A 468 -17.22 5.59 19.62
CA TYR A 468 -18.36 4.68 19.54
C TYR A 468 -18.59 3.99 20.91
N PRO A 469 -19.32 4.62 21.85
CA PRO A 469 -19.49 4.09 23.21
C PRO A 469 -20.22 2.74 23.26
N HIS A 470 -21.12 2.49 22.31
CA HIS A 470 -21.81 1.21 22.14
C HIS A 470 -21.27 0.49 20.91
N CYS A 471 -20.09 -0.14 21.04
CA CYS A 471 -19.50 -0.89 19.95
C CYS A 471 -18.86 -2.22 20.36
N ILE A 472 -18.74 -3.11 19.39
CA ILE A 472 -17.91 -4.31 19.45
C ILE A 472 -16.73 -4.09 18.52
N VAL A 473 -15.52 -4.08 19.08
CA VAL A 473 -14.27 -3.95 18.32
C VAL A 473 -13.63 -5.33 18.14
N ARG A 474 -13.33 -5.70 16.91
CA ARG A 474 -12.50 -6.87 16.57
C ARG A 474 -11.29 -6.43 15.76
N ARG A 475 -10.16 -7.10 15.97
CA ARG A 475 -8.89 -6.79 15.32
C ARG A 475 -8.29 -8.06 14.75
N ASP A 476 -7.89 -7.99 13.49
CA ASP A 476 -7.10 -9.03 12.85
C ASP A 476 -5.99 -8.41 11.98
N TYR A 477 -5.30 -9.27 11.24
CA TYR A 477 -4.19 -8.93 10.37
C TYR A 477 -4.60 -8.06 9.17
N GLU A 478 -5.88 -8.01 8.83
CA GLU A 478 -6.42 -7.27 7.70
C GLU A 478 -6.95 -5.90 8.17
N ALA A 479 -7.76 -5.86 9.22
CA ALA A 479 -8.39 -4.60 9.66
C ALA A 479 -8.83 -4.57 11.14
N THR A 480 -9.13 -3.35 11.61
CA THR A 480 -9.89 -3.11 12.84
C THR A 480 -11.34 -2.96 12.42
N VAL A 481 -12.20 -3.85 12.89
CA VAL A 481 -13.63 -3.85 12.58
C VAL A 481 -14.41 -3.37 13.80
N ILE A 482 -15.29 -2.40 13.60
CA ILE A 482 -16.17 -1.85 14.64
C ILE A 482 -17.60 -2.07 14.20
N ALA A 483 -18.37 -2.80 15.00
CA ALA A 483 -19.83 -2.83 14.91
C ALA A 483 -20.39 -1.88 15.95
N THR A 484 -21.20 -0.91 15.55
CA THR A 484 -21.75 0.09 16.47
C THR A 484 -23.24 0.32 16.26
N ASP A 485 -23.91 0.82 17.30
CA ASP A 485 -25.31 1.21 17.28
C ASP A 485 -25.42 2.67 17.73
N SER A 486 -25.80 3.53 16.79
CA SER A 486 -26.02 4.97 17.01
C SER A 486 -27.52 5.24 16.97
N ASN A 487 -28.19 5.19 18.13
CA ASN A 487 -29.62 5.46 18.28
C ASN A 487 -30.54 4.55 17.44
N GLY A 488 -30.24 3.25 17.37
CA GLY A 488 -31.00 2.26 16.61
C GLY A 488 -30.53 2.10 15.16
N GLN A 489 -29.58 2.92 14.70
CA GLN A 489 -28.91 2.75 13.42
C GLN A 489 -27.62 1.95 13.63
N LYS A 490 -27.64 0.69 13.20
CA LYS A 490 -26.47 -0.18 13.26
C LYS A 490 -25.57 0.04 12.07
N GLU A 491 -24.29 0.21 12.32
CA GLU A 491 -23.27 0.50 11.32
C GLU A 491 -22.07 -0.43 11.48
N LEU A 492 -21.47 -0.79 10.34
CA LEU A 492 -20.21 -1.51 10.26
C LEU A 492 -19.11 -0.56 9.79
N LEU A 493 -18.01 -0.48 10.54
CA LEU A 493 -16.82 0.26 10.16
C LEU A 493 -15.61 -0.66 10.03
N VAL A 494 -14.77 -0.38 9.03
CA VAL A 494 -13.50 -1.06 8.80
C VAL A 494 -12.40 -0.01 8.76
N ASN A 495 -11.41 -0.14 9.65
CA ASN A 495 -10.35 0.85 9.89
C ASN A 495 -10.92 2.27 10.12
N GLY A 496 -12.04 2.34 10.85
CA GLY A 496 -12.75 3.58 11.20
C GLY A 496 -13.49 4.26 10.05
N VAL A 497 -13.60 3.62 8.88
CA VAL A 497 -14.42 4.09 7.76
C VAL A 497 -15.73 3.32 7.73
N GLY A 498 -16.86 4.04 7.67
CA GLY A 498 -18.20 3.45 7.56
C GLY A 498 -18.38 2.72 6.23
N ILE A 499 -18.76 1.45 6.33
CA ILE A 499 -18.89 0.54 5.18
C ILE A 499 -20.36 0.32 4.82
N THR A 500 -21.23 0.15 5.80
CA THR A 500 -22.65 -0.11 5.53
C THR A 500 -23.50 0.14 6.78
N ALA A 501 -24.78 0.41 6.56
CA ALA A 501 -25.84 0.48 7.56
C ALA A 501 -27.01 -0.41 7.14
N LEU A 502 -27.90 -0.78 8.06
CA LEU A 502 -29.04 -1.65 7.75
C LEU A 502 -29.99 -0.96 6.77
N THR A 503 -29.89 -1.33 5.49
CA THR A 503 -30.73 -0.81 4.41
C THR A 503 -31.42 -1.93 3.63
N PRO A 504 -32.71 -1.79 3.27
CA PRO A 504 -33.39 -2.73 2.39
C PRO A 504 -32.76 -2.89 1.00
N ILE A 505 -31.90 -1.96 0.58
CA ILE A 505 -31.13 -2.08 -0.66
C ILE A 505 -30.36 -3.40 -0.71
N ALA A 506 -29.68 -3.76 0.39
CA ALA A 506 -28.88 -4.99 0.47
C ALA A 506 -29.75 -6.26 0.33
N LYS A 507 -31.02 -6.20 0.75
CA LYS A 507 -32.01 -7.27 0.52
C LYS A 507 -32.38 -7.35 -0.96
N MET A 508 -32.60 -6.20 -1.60
CA MET A 508 -32.90 -6.12 -3.05
C MET A 508 -31.77 -6.67 -3.93
N MET A 509 -30.51 -6.53 -3.53
CA MET A 509 -29.35 -7.10 -4.26
C MET A 509 -29.44 -8.61 -4.45
N VAL A 510 -30.28 -9.30 -3.66
CA VAL A 510 -30.49 -10.75 -3.74
C VAL A 510 -31.89 -11.08 -4.25
N HIS A 511 -32.94 -10.51 -3.65
CA HIS A 511 -34.31 -10.87 -4.01
C HIS A 511 -34.66 -10.48 -5.45
N LEU A 512 -34.12 -9.36 -5.95
CA LEU A 512 -34.37 -8.90 -7.32
C LEU A 512 -33.80 -9.87 -8.37
N PRO A 513 -32.49 -10.17 -8.40
CA PRO A 513 -31.97 -11.10 -9.39
C PRO A 513 -32.53 -12.52 -9.22
N MET A 514 -32.75 -13.01 -7.99
CA MET A 514 -33.34 -14.35 -7.78
C MET A 514 -34.76 -14.46 -8.32
N ALA A 515 -35.60 -13.43 -8.15
CA ALA A 515 -36.95 -13.43 -8.69
C ALA A 515 -36.99 -13.32 -10.22
N PHE A 516 -35.98 -12.72 -10.84
CA PHE A 516 -35.86 -12.62 -12.30
C PHE A 516 -35.45 -13.93 -12.98
N LEU A 517 -34.85 -14.88 -12.26
CA LEU A 517 -34.48 -16.17 -12.83
C LEU A 517 -35.69 -16.88 -13.47
N GLY A 518 -35.48 -17.48 -14.63
CA GLY A 518 -36.50 -18.26 -15.34
C GLY A 518 -36.85 -19.59 -14.67
N SER A 519 -36.03 -20.03 -13.71
CA SER A 519 -36.18 -21.26 -12.94
C SER A 519 -35.87 -21.01 -11.46
N PRO A 520 -36.39 -21.83 -10.54
CA PRO A 520 -36.04 -21.72 -9.11
C PRO A 520 -34.51 -21.72 -8.90
N PRO A 521 -33.97 -20.79 -8.07
CA PRO A 521 -32.53 -20.74 -7.80
C PRO A 521 -32.07 -22.02 -7.08
N ARG A 522 -30.84 -22.47 -7.35
CA ARG A 522 -30.24 -23.66 -6.71
C ARG A 522 -28.96 -23.34 -5.96
N SER A 523 -28.33 -22.20 -6.22
CA SER A 523 -27.07 -21.80 -5.60
C SER A 523 -26.84 -20.30 -5.75
N ALA A 524 -26.26 -19.71 -4.71
CA ALA A 524 -25.92 -18.29 -4.68
C ALA A 524 -24.48 -18.07 -4.21
N LEU A 525 -23.84 -17.04 -4.78
CA LEU A 525 -22.56 -16.52 -4.35
C LEU A 525 -22.73 -15.05 -3.95
N VAL A 526 -22.33 -14.69 -2.74
CA VAL A 526 -22.31 -13.32 -2.23
C VAL A 526 -20.86 -12.89 -2.06
N LEU A 527 -20.43 -11.89 -2.82
CA LEU A 527 -19.10 -11.31 -2.73
C LEU A 527 -19.19 -10.01 -1.91
N CYS A 528 -18.33 -9.91 -0.88
CA CYS A 528 -18.37 -8.92 0.20
C CYS A 528 -19.54 -9.20 1.17
N PHE A 529 -19.22 -9.63 2.39
CA PHE A 529 -20.21 -10.08 3.37
C PHE A 529 -20.89 -8.91 4.08
N GLY A 530 -20.16 -7.84 4.37
CA GLY A 530 -20.68 -6.66 5.05
C GLY A 530 -21.30 -7.01 6.41
N MET A 531 -22.55 -6.62 6.65
CA MET A 531 -23.29 -7.03 7.86
C MET A 531 -23.93 -8.41 7.77
N GLY A 532 -23.76 -9.12 6.65
CA GLY A 532 -24.38 -10.41 6.39
C GLY A 532 -25.82 -10.32 5.86
N THR A 533 -26.33 -9.13 5.53
CA THR A 533 -27.72 -8.94 5.07
C THR A 533 -28.01 -9.70 3.78
N SER A 534 -27.22 -9.49 2.72
CA SER A 534 -27.42 -10.20 1.45
C SER A 534 -27.20 -11.72 1.61
N PHE A 535 -26.23 -12.12 2.44
CA PHE A 535 -26.02 -13.53 2.77
C PHE A 535 -27.26 -14.17 3.45
N ARG A 536 -27.83 -13.48 4.45
CA ARG A 536 -29.07 -13.90 5.12
C ARG A 536 -30.25 -13.93 4.15
N SER A 537 -30.43 -12.89 3.33
CA SER A 537 -31.49 -12.83 2.32
C SER A 537 -31.36 -13.98 1.32
N ALA A 538 -30.16 -14.38 0.91
CA ALA A 538 -29.96 -15.53 0.02
C ALA A 538 -30.36 -16.86 0.70
N LEU A 539 -29.99 -17.06 1.97
CA LEU A 539 -30.39 -18.25 2.74
C LEU A 539 -31.91 -18.33 2.95
N SER A 540 -32.63 -17.21 2.98
CA SER A 540 -34.10 -17.19 3.10
C SER A 540 -34.84 -17.86 1.92
N TRP A 541 -34.15 -18.05 0.78
CA TRP A 541 -34.65 -18.82 -0.36
C TRP A 541 -34.48 -20.33 -0.21
N GLY A 542 -33.82 -20.80 0.85
CA GLY A 542 -33.55 -22.22 1.08
C GLY A 542 -32.48 -22.81 0.14
N VAL A 543 -31.61 -21.97 -0.42
CA VAL A 543 -30.56 -22.39 -1.37
C VAL A 543 -29.17 -22.38 -0.72
N PRO A 544 -28.28 -23.35 -1.06
CA PRO A 544 -26.88 -23.28 -0.68
C PRO A 544 -26.24 -21.96 -1.12
N THR A 545 -25.70 -21.22 -0.15
CA THR A 545 -25.14 -19.89 -0.34
C THR A 545 -23.70 -19.86 0.13
N THR A 546 -22.80 -19.47 -0.75
CA THR A 546 -21.42 -19.16 -0.38
C THR A 546 -21.24 -17.66 -0.26
N ALA A 547 -20.70 -17.17 0.84
CA ALA A 547 -20.24 -15.79 0.97
C ALA A 547 -18.72 -15.72 1.03
N VAL A 548 -18.14 -14.71 0.38
CA VAL A 548 -16.69 -14.47 0.35
C VAL A 548 -16.42 -13.11 0.97
N GLU A 549 -15.60 -13.10 2.01
CA GLU A 549 -15.26 -11.91 2.79
C GLU A 549 -13.75 -11.79 2.93
N LEU A 550 -13.22 -10.59 2.70
CA LEU A 550 -11.79 -10.32 2.80
C LEU A 550 -11.35 -10.29 4.27
N VAL A 551 -12.15 -9.67 5.14
CA VAL A 551 -11.79 -9.38 6.54
C VAL A 551 -12.30 -10.47 7.49
N PRO A 552 -11.42 -11.28 8.10
CA PRO A 552 -11.82 -12.41 8.96
C PRO A 552 -12.74 -12.02 10.12
N SER A 553 -12.57 -10.81 10.67
CA SER A 553 -13.34 -10.32 11.81
C SER A 553 -14.77 -9.87 11.48
N VAL A 554 -15.13 -9.74 10.20
CA VAL A 554 -16.45 -9.25 9.79
C VAL A 554 -17.55 -10.30 10.00
N PRO A 555 -17.47 -11.55 9.48
CA PRO A 555 -18.57 -12.50 9.61
C PRO A 555 -18.99 -12.85 11.04
N PRO A 556 -18.07 -12.97 12.03
CA PRO A 556 -18.43 -13.18 13.43
C PRO A 556 -19.33 -12.09 14.04
N LEU A 557 -19.46 -10.93 13.42
CA LEU A 557 -20.30 -9.82 13.88
C LEU A 557 -21.75 -9.90 13.37
N ILE A 558 -22.11 -10.88 12.54
CA ILE A 558 -23.48 -10.98 12.00
C ILE A 558 -24.56 -10.95 13.09
N GLY A 559 -24.31 -11.55 14.26
CA GLY A 559 -25.24 -11.58 15.39
C GLY A 559 -25.50 -10.22 16.04
N PHE A 560 -24.62 -9.25 15.83
CA PHE A 560 -24.86 -7.87 16.25
C PHE A 560 -25.94 -7.22 15.39
N TYR A 561 -25.96 -7.51 14.09
CA TYR A 561 -26.88 -6.91 13.12
C TYR A 561 -28.21 -7.67 13.02
N HIS A 562 -28.12 -9.01 12.94
CA HIS A 562 -29.23 -9.93 12.71
C HIS A 562 -29.32 -10.93 13.86
N VAL A 563 -30.46 -10.96 14.56
CA VAL A 563 -30.64 -11.79 15.77
C VAL A 563 -30.48 -13.29 15.48
N ASP A 564 -30.87 -13.73 14.29
CA ASP A 564 -30.74 -15.11 13.80
C ASP A 564 -29.39 -15.40 13.14
N GLY A 565 -28.52 -14.40 12.98
CA GLY A 565 -27.22 -14.49 12.32
C GLY A 565 -26.33 -15.66 12.76
N PRO A 566 -26.11 -15.90 14.06
CA PRO A 566 -25.27 -17.01 14.52
C PRO A 566 -25.81 -18.38 14.09
N ARG A 567 -27.14 -18.56 14.14
CA ARG A 567 -27.80 -19.79 13.69
C ARG A 567 -27.65 -19.99 12.18
N LEU A 568 -27.65 -18.89 11.40
CA LEU A 568 -27.46 -18.94 9.96
C LEU A 568 -26.03 -19.36 9.58
N LEU A 569 -25.01 -18.93 10.33
CA LEU A 569 -23.63 -19.35 10.09
C LEU A 569 -23.41 -20.86 10.31
N GLU A 570 -24.22 -21.48 11.18
CA GLU A 570 -24.19 -22.92 11.46
C GLU A 570 -25.04 -23.76 10.48
N SER A 571 -25.81 -23.10 9.60
CA SER A 571 -26.68 -23.79 8.64
C SER A 571 -25.86 -24.67 7.67
N PRO A 572 -26.33 -25.88 7.32
CA PRO A 572 -25.68 -26.69 6.30
C PRO A 572 -25.74 -26.06 4.89
N LEU A 573 -26.61 -25.05 4.68
CA LEU A 573 -26.69 -24.27 3.45
C LEU A 573 -25.70 -23.10 3.42
N ALA A 574 -25.10 -22.76 4.55
CA ALA A 574 -24.21 -21.62 4.71
C ALA A 574 -22.75 -22.03 4.51
N ARG A 575 -22.03 -21.28 3.69
CA ARG A 575 -20.58 -21.39 3.59
C ARG A 575 -19.96 -19.99 3.55
N VAL A 576 -19.22 -19.62 4.59
CA VAL A 576 -18.43 -18.38 4.59
C VAL A 576 -16.97 -18.72 4.32
N VAL A 577 -16.36 -18.00 3.38
CA VAL A 577 -14.97 -18.18 2.96
C VAL A 577 -14.23 -16.87 3.17
N ILE A 578 -13.17 -16.92 3.99
CA ILE A 578 -12.29 -15.76 4.20
C ILE A 578 -11.25 -15.72 3.08
N ASP A 579 -11.47 -14.88 2.09
CA ASP A 579 -10.70 -14.82 0.86
C ASP A 579 -10.95 -13.50 0.11
N ASP A 580 -10.06 -13.18 -0.83
CA ASP A 580 -10.28 -12.13 -1.81
C ASP A 580 -11.28 -12.64 -2.86
N ALA A 581 -12.31 -11.84 -3.18
CA ALA A 581 -13.40 -12.25 -4.06
C ALA A 581 -12.93 -12.62 -5.47
N ARG A 582 -11.95 -11.88 -6.03
CA ARG A 582 -11.38 -12.16 -7.34
C ARG A 582 -10.57 -13.46 -7.29
N ARG A 583 -9.70 -13.60 -6.29
CA ARG A 583 -8.90 -14.82 -6.09
C ARG A 583 -9.78 -16.05 -5.89
N PHE A 584 -10.91 -15.92 -5.18
CA PHE A 584 -11.91 -16.98 -5.02
C PHE A 584 -12.46 -17.42 -6.38
N LEU A 585 -12.89 -16.47 -7.20
CA LEU A 585 -13.48 -16.75 -8.51
C LEU A 585 -12.46 -17.35 -9.48
N GLU A 586 -11.19 -16.98 -9.44
CA GLU A 586 -10.16 -17.55 -10.34
C GLU A 586 -9.88 -19.02 -10.06
N ARG A 587 -9.99 -19.44 -8.79
CA ARG A 587 -9.62 -20.79 -8.34
C ARG A 587 -10.79 -21.76 -8.23
N SER A 588 -12.00 -21.27 -7.97
CA SER A 588 -13.17 -22.13 -7.78
C SER A 588 -13.81 -22.50 -9.11
N PRO A 589 -13.91 -23.78 -9.50
CA PRO A 589 -14.67 -24.18 -10.68
C PRO A 589 -16.18 -24.12 -10.47
N ALA A 590 -16.65 -23.84 -9.25
CA ALA A 590 -18.07 -23.80 -8.93
C ALA A 590 -18.80 -22.74 -9.75
N GLN A 591 -19.98 -23.10 -10.25
CA GLN A 591 -20.88 -22.20 -10.95
C GLN A 591 -22.16 -21.97 -10.15
N TYR A 592 -22.67 -20.74 -10.21
CA TYR A 592 -23.79 -20.26 -9.42
C TYR A 592 -24.93 -19.78 -10.31
N ASP A 593 -26.18 -19.87 -9.82
CA ASP A 593 -27.31 -19.28 -10.54
C ASP A 593 -27.33 -17.76 -10.32
N ILE A 594 -26.91 -17.27 -9.14
CA ILE A 594 -26.72 -15.85 -8.83
C ILE A 594 -25.33 -15.57 -8.29
N ILE A 595 -24.71 -14.48 -8.75
CA ILE A 595 -23.55 -13.85 -8.12
C ILE A 595 -23.93 -12.41 -7.75
N THR A 596 -23.94 -12.11 -6.46
CA THR A 596 -24.21 -10.77 -5.90
C THR A 596 -22.87 -10.14 -5.52
N ILE A 597 -22.63 -8.90 -5.96
CA ILE A 597 -21.40 -8.14 -5.68
C ILE A 597 -21.81 -6.86 -4.96
N ASP A 598 -21.43 -6.76 -3.67
CA ASP A 598 -21.74 -5.61 -2.80
C ASP A 598 -20.46 -4.98 -2.23
N PRO A 599 -19.62 -4.33 -3.06
CA PRO A 599 -18.34 -3.81 -2.60
C PRO A 599 -18.56 -2.66 -1.61
N PRO A 600 -17.72 -2.57 -0.56
CA PRO A 600 -17.81 -1.48 0.39
C PRO A 600 -17.61 -0.12 -0.31
N PRO A 601 -18.42 0.91 -0.01
CA PRO A 601 -18.16 2.28 -0.43
C PRO A 601 -16.91 2.85 0.28
N PRO A 602 -16.27 3.89 -0.28
CA PRO A 602 -16.53 4.49 -1.59
C PRO A 602 -16.06 3.61 -2.76
N VAL A 603 -16.55 3.86 -3.98
CA VAL A 603 -16.15 3.09 -5.19
C VAL A 603 -14.67 3.33 -5.56
N GLU A 604 -14.09 4.40 -5.02
CA GLU A 604 -12.68 4.77 -5.13
C GLU A 604 -11.76 4.03 -4.14
N ALA A 605 -12.32 3.20 -3.25
CA ALA A 605 -11.55 2.46 -2.27
C ALA A 605 -10.60 1.47 -2.94
N ALA A 606 -9.32 1.58 -2.60
CA ALA A 606 -8.25 0.86 -3.28
C ALA A 606 -8.23 -0.67 -3.01
N GLY A 607 -9.09 -1.12 -2.08
CA GLY A 607 -9.29 -2.53 -1.72
C GLY A 607 -10.42 -3.22 -2.48
N SER A 608 -11.36 -2.46 -3.05
CA SER A 608 -12.57 -2.98 -3.72
C SER A 608 -12.73 -2.50 -5.17
N SER A 609 -11.88 -1.56 -5.61
CA SER A 609 -11.89 -0.96 -6.94
C SER A 609 -11.86 -1.96 -8.10
N PHE A 610 -11.06 -3.03 -7.98
CA PHE A 610 -10.91 -4.07 -9.00
C PHE A 610 -12.16 -4.95 -9.16
N LEU A 611 -13.15 -4.84 -8.28
CA LEU A 611 -14.44 -5.55 -8.42
C LEU A 611 -15.35 -4.88 -9.46
N TYR A 612 -14.94 -3.75 -10.03
CA TYR A 612 -15.67 -3.01 -11.06
C TYR A 612 -15.06 -3.10 -12.46
N SER A 613 -14.00 -3.90 -12.64
CA SER A 613 -13.27 -3.98 -13.91
C SER A 613 -13.88 -4.97 -14.89
N ARG A 614 -13.66 -4.73 -16.19
CA ARG A 614 -14.04 -5.67 -17.26
C ARG A 614 -13.42 -7.05 -17.06
N GLU A 615 -12.17 -7.11 -16.60
CA GLU A 615 -11.48 -8.35 -16.27
C GLU A 615 -12.20 -9.13 -15.17
N PHE A 616 -12.64 -8.44 -14.11
CA PHE A 616 -13.40 -9.07 -13.03
C PHE A 616 -14.79 -9.54 -13.48
N TYR A 617 -15.52 -8.75 -14.27
CA TYR A 617 -16.81 -9.18 -14.81
C TYR A 617 -16.69 -10.37 -15.76
N SER A 618 -15.66 -10.42 -16.59
CA SER A 618 -15.37 -11.57 -17.45
C SER A 618 -15.11 -12.84 -16.65
N LEU A 619 -14.40 -12.70 -15.53
CA LEU A 619 -14.16 -13.79 -14.59
C LEU A 619 -15.45 -14.24 -13.89
N ALA A 620 -16.26 -13.31 -13.39
CA ALA A 620 -17.52 -13.63 -12.72
C ALA A 620 -18.53 -14.28 -13.69
N ARG A 621 -18.59 -13.80 -14.94
CA ARG A 621 -19.38 -14.41 -16.03
C ARG A 621 -19.06 -15.89 -16.22
N ALA A 622 -17.78 -16.27 -16.20
CA ALA A 622 -17.38 -17.67 -16.33
C ALA A 622 -17.83 -18.57 -15.17
N ARG A 623 -18.25 -17.98 -14.05
CA ARG A 623 -18.78 -18.67 -12.86
C ARG A 623 -20.31 -18.60 -12.75
N LEU A 624 -21.00 -18.01 -13.73
CA LEU A 624 -22.45 -18.14 -13.84
C LEU A 624 -22.82 -19.43 -14.56
N ARG A 625 -23.91 -20.06 -14.10
CA ARG A 625 -24.60 -21.10 -14.86
C ARG A 625 -25.33 -20.49 -16.06
N PRO A 626 -25.68 -21.30 -17.08
CA PRO A 626 -26.55 -20.83 -18.17
C PRO A 626 -27.85 -20.22 -17.62
N GLY A 627 -28.15 -18.99 -18.05
CA GLY A 627 -29.30 -18.22 -17.54
C GLY A 627 -29.14 -17.64 -16.13
N GLY A 628 -27.96 -17.78 -15.51
CA GLY A 628 -27.64 -17.14 -14.24
C GLY A 628 -27.50 -15.62 -14.38
N ILE A 629 -27.69 -14.91 -13.28
CA ILE A 629 -27.66 -13.44 -13.24
C ILE A 629 -26.56 -12.98 -12.27
N LEU A 630 -25.69 -12.09 -12.76
CA LEU A 630 -24.81 -11.30 -11.92
C LEU A 630 -25.53 -10.01 -11.52
N GLN A 631 -25.52 -9.71 -10.23
CA GLN A 631 -25.95 -8.44 -9.67
C GLN A 631 -24.71 -7.68 -9.20
N GLN A 632 -24.54 -6.47 -9.70
CA GLN A 632 -23.53 -5.53 -9.23
C GLN A 632 -24.21 -4.32 -8.58
N TRP A 633 -23.81 -4.01 -7.35
CA TRP A 633 -24.19 -2.78 -6.67
C TRP A 633 -23.24 -1.64 -7.02
N PHE A 634 -23.78 -0.46 -7.34
CA PHE A 634 -23.02 0.78 -7.43
C PHE A 634 -23.61 1.79 -6.44
N PRO A 635 -22.94 2.08 -5.30
CA PRO A 635 -23.50 2.92 -4.26
C PRO A 635 -23.65 4.39 -4.66
N GLY A 636 -22.84 4.87 -5.62
CA GLY A 636 -22.80 6.27 -6.02
C GLY A 636 -21.38 6.73 -6.30
N GLY A 637 -21.24 7.92 -6.87
CA GLY A 637 -19.96 8.50 -7.25
C GLY A 637 -20.12 9.42 -8.46
N GLU A 638 -18.99 9.82 -9.05
CA GLU A 638 -19.00 10.69 -10.23
C GLU A 638 -19.69 10.07 -11.44
N ALA A 639 -20.28 10.93 -12.27
CA ALA A 639 -20.80 10.58 -13.60
C ALA A 639 -19.80 9.79 -14.46
N VAL A 640 -18.52 10.19 -14.46
CA VAL A 640 -17.44 9.51 -15.20
C VAL A 640 -17.23 8.09 -14.68
N THR A 641 -17.21 7.91 -13.36
CA THR A 641 -17.05 6.60 -12.74
C THR A 641 -18.27 5.71 -13.03
N LEU A 642 -19.49 6.23 -12.86
CA LEU A 642 -20.72 5.51 -13.19
C LEU A 642 -20.74 5.05 -14.66
N ALA A 643 -20.42 5.95 -15.60
CA ALA A 643 -20.36 5.61 -17.02
C ALA A 643 -19.30 4.56 -17.33
N SER A 644 -18.13 4.64 -16.67
CA SER A 644 -17.03 3.68 -16.84
C SER A 644 -17.40 2.28 -16.32
N VAL A 645 -18.02 2.19 -15.13
CA VAL A 645 -18.52 0.94 -14.55
C VAL A 645 -19.64 0.35 -15.41
N ALA A 646 -20.61 1.17 -15.80
CA ALA A 646 -21.71 0.73 -16.66
C ALA A 646 -21.19 0.17 -17.98
N ARG A 647 -20.20 0.82 -18.60
CA ARG A 647 -19.56 0.35 -19.82
C ARG A 647 -18.82 -0.98 -19.62
N SER A 648 -18.11 -1.15 -18.50
CA SER A 648 -17.47 -2.44 -18.18
C SER A 648 -18.46 -3.59 -18.07
N VAL A 649 -19.62 -3.37 -17.45
CA VAL A 649 -20.67 -4.40 -17.33
C VAL A 649 -21.29 -4.69 -18.69
N THR A 650 -21.67 -3.66 -19.47
CA THR A 650 -22.33 -3.84 -20.79
C THR A 650 -21.41 -4.39 -21.86
N GLU A 651 -20.10 -4.15 -21.79
CA GLU A 651 -19.13 -4.81 -22.68
C GLU A 651 -18.85 -6.26 -22.27
N SER A 652 -19.06 -6.62 -21.00
CA SER A 652 -18.79 -7.97 -20.48
C SER A 652 -19.96 -8.93 -20.69
N PHE A 653 -21.19 -8.43 -20.78
CA PHE A 653 -22.42 -9.21 -20.88
C PHE A 653 -23.32 -8.74 -22.02
N PRO A 654 -23.93 -9.65 -22.79
CA PRO A 654 -24.82 -9.28 -23.89
C PRO A 654 -26.18 -8.72 -23.43
N HIS A 655 -26.63 -9.07 -22.22
CA HIS A 655 -27.92 -8.63 -21.69
C HIS A 655 -27.73 -8.00 -20.32
N VAL A 656 -28.01 -6.70 -20.23
CA VAL A 656 -27.89 -5.92 -18.99
C VAL A 656 -29.17 -5.12 -18.78
N ARG A 657 -29.66 -5.11 -17.54
CA ARG A 657 -30.75 -4.23 -17.08
C ARG A 657 -30.26 -3.44 -15.88
N VAL A 658 -30.60 -2.15 -15.81
CA VAL A 658 -30.15 -1.26 -14.75
C VAL A 658 -31.34 -0.66 -14.03
N PHE A 659 -31.33 -0.70 -12.71
CA PHE A 659 -32.40 -0.15 -11.88
C PHE A 659 -31.79 0.80 -10.87
N GLN A 660 -32.34 2.00 -10.73
CA GLN A 660 -32.05 2.81 -9.55
C GLN A 660 -32.63 2.13 -8.32
N SER A 661 -31.94 2.25 -7.19
CA SER A 661 -32.31 1.50 -5.99
C SER A 661 -33.60 1.98 -5.35
N ILE A 662 -34.25 1.12 -4.57
CA ILE A 662 -35.53 1.37 -3.92
C ILE A 662 -35.59 2.61 -3.01
N GLU A 663 -34.45 3.07 -2.48
CA GLU A 663 -34.36 4.29 -1.66
C GLU A 663 -33.93 5.55 -2.47
N GLY A 664 -33.86 5.44 -3.80
CA GLY A 664 -33.55 6.56 -4.70
C GLY A 664 -32.06 6.89 -4.84
N TRP A 665 -31.16 6.13 -4.22
CA TRP A 665 -29.71 6.29 -4.36
C TRP A 665 -29.04 4.97 -4.77
N GLY A 666 -27.98 5.06 -5.57
CA GLY A 666 -27.26 3.91 -6.12
C GLY A 666 -28.03 3.14 -7.20
N PHE A 667 -27.33 2.20 -7.84
CA PHE A 667 -27.83 1.42 -8.98
C PHE A 667 -27.58 -0.08 -8.83
N HIS A 668 -28.56 -0.88 -9.23
CA HIS A 668 -28.44 -2.33 -9.44
C HIS A 668 -28.22 -2.61 -10.92
N PHE A 669 -27.11 -3.24 -11.25
CA PHE A 669 -26.86 -3.78 -12.59
C PHE A 669 -27.12 -5.28 -12.57
N LEU A 670 -28.12 -5.74 -13.33
CA LEU A 670 -28.38 -7.16 -13.55
C LEU A 670 -27.82 -7.55 -14.92
N ALA A 671 -26.91 -8.51 -14.96
CA ALA A 671 -26.20 -8.92 -16.17
C ALA A 671 -26.26 -10.43 -16.38
N SER A 672 -26.48 -10.87 -17.62
CA SER A 672 -26.58 -12.31 -17.96
C SER A 672 -26.16 -12.58 -19.41
N ASP A 673 -25.81 -13.84 -19.68
CA ASP A 673 -25.62 -14.38 -21.03
C ASP A 673 -26.95 -14.68 -21.74
N SER A 674 -28.05 -14.73 -20.99
CA SER A 674 -29.39 -14.94 -21.52
C SER A 674 -30.24 -13.68 -21.37
N PRO A 675 -31.24 -13.44 -22.25
CA PRO A 675 -32.16 -12.31 -22.10
C PRO A 675 -32.85 -12.32 -20.73
N ILE A 676 -32.79 -11.19 -20.02
CA ILE A 676 -33.50 -11.00 -18.74
C ILE A 676 -34.90 -10.48 -19.06
N ALA A 677 -35.90 -11.35 -19.00
CA ALA A 677 -37.27 -11.03 -19.39
C ALA A 677 -37.86 -9.85 -18.59
N GLU A 678 -38.69 -9.04 -19.25
CA GLU A 678 -39.57 -8.10 -18.57
C GLU A 678 -40.67 -8.86 -17.84
N VAL A 679 -40.76 -8.67 -16.53
CA VAL A 679 -41.66 -9.40 -15.64
C VAL A 679 -42.35 -8.40 -14.73
N SER A 680 -43.66 -8.55 -14.54
CA SER A 680 -44.42 -7.67 -13.65
C SER A 680 -44.06 -7.87 -12.18
N ALA A 681 -44.19 -6.82 -11.37
CA ALA A 681 -43.94 -6.87 -9.93
C ALA A 681 -44.73 -7.99 -9.21
N ALA A 682 -46.00 -8.18 -9.59
CA ALA A 682 -46.84 -9.26 -9.07
C ALA A 682 -46.26 -10.66 -9.37
N THR A 683 -45.66 -10.84 -10.55
CA THR A 683 -45.04 -12.11 -10.93
C THR A 683 -43.73 -12.34 -10.20
N LEU A 684 -42.90 -11.31 -10.04
CA LEU A 684 -41.70 -11.39 -9.21
C LEU A 684 -42.07 -11.76 -7.77
N ALA A 685 -43.04 -11.06 -7.17
CA ALA A 685 -43.53 -11.34 -5.82
C ALA A 685 -44.02 -12.78 -5.63
N ARG A 686 -44.75 -13.34 -6.59
CA ARG A 686 -45.22 -14.74 -6.55
C ARG A 686 -44.11 -15.78 -6.62
N ARG A 687 -42.91 -15.42 -7.13
CA ARG A 687 -41.76 -16.33 -7.20
C ARG A 687 -41.00 -16.43 -5.88
N LEU A 688 -41.26 -15.56 -4.91
CA LEU A 688 -40.57 -15.60 -3.63
C LEU A 688 -41.13 -16.75 -2.76
N PRO A 689 -40.24 -17.60 -2.21
CA PRO A 689 -40.59 -18.46 -1.09
C PRO A 689 -41.10 -17.64 0.10
N ALA A 690 -41.89 -18.26 0.99
CA ALA A 690 -42.46 -17.57 2.15
C ALA A 690 -41.39 -16.88 3.03
N GLY A 691 -40.25 -17.54 3.27
CA GLY A 691 -39.12 -16.97 4.02
C GLY A 691 -38.52 -15.75 3.34
N ALA A 692 -38.32 -15.82 2.02
CA ALA A 692 -37.80 -14.70 1.23
C ALA A 692 -38.77 -13.53 1.12
N ALA A 693 -40.07 -13.80 1.03
CA ALA A 693 -41.10 -12.78 1.02
C ALA A 693 -41.14 -12.01 2.36
N ALA A 694 -41.02 -12.71 3.48
CA ALA A 694 -40.93 -12.11 4.81
C ALA A 694 -39.63 -11.33 5.00
N ASP A 695 -38.49 -11.88 4.56
CA ASP A 695 -37.19 -11.20 4.64
C ASP A 695 -37.21 -9.88 3.87
N LEU A 696 -37.67 -9.88 2.61
CA LEU A 696 -37.65 -8.70 1.75
C LEU A 696 -38.32 -7.46 2.39
N VAL A 697 -39.42 -7.67 3.13
CA VAL A 697 -40.23 -6.58 3.69
C VAL A 697 -40.03 -6.36 5.19
N GLU A 698 -39.11 -7.11 5.82
CA GLU A 698 -38.86 -7.07 7.28
C GLU A 698 -38.64 -5.65 7.83
N TRP A 699 -37.98 -4.78 7.06
CA TRP A 699 -37.62 -3.42 7.47
C TRP A 699 -38.57 -2.35 6.94
N TRP A 700 -39.65 -2.76 6.26
CA TRP A 700 -40.70 -1.86 5.82
C TRP A 700 -42.04 -2.24 6.44
N GLN A 701 -42.51 -1.39 7.34
CA GLN A 701 -43.84 -1.56 7.91
C GLN A 701 -44.90 -1.45 6.80
N ASN A 702 -45.80 -2.44 6.73
CA ASN A 702 -46.97 -2.48 5.85
C ASN A 702 -46.67 -2.44 4.34
N VAL A 703 -45.47 -2.84 3.89
CA VAL A 703 -45.13 -2.96 2.47
C VAL A 703 -45.23 -4.42 2.03
N HIS A 704 -45.93 -4.68 0.92
CA HIS A 704 -46.01 -6.00 0.32
C HIS A 704 -44.84 -6.22 -0.67
N PRO A 705 -44.35 -7.45 -0.88
CA PRO A 705 -43.28 -7.73 -1.86
C PRO A 705 -43.54 -7.18 -3.26
N GLU A 706 -44.79 -7.23 -3.72
CA GLU A 706 -45.20 -6.65 -5.01
C GLU A 706 -44.95 -5.14 -5.07
N THR A 707 -45.32 -4.41 -4.02
CA THR A 707 -45.06 -2.96 -3.95
C THR A 707 -43.57 -2.67 -3.90
N ALA A 708 -42.78 -3.49 -3.20
CA ALA A 708 -41.33 -3.34 -3.15
C ALA A 708 -40.70 -3.55 -4.54
N PHE A 709 -41.08 -4.59 -5.28
CA PHE A 709 -40.61 -4.77 -6.66
C PHE A 709 -41.10 -3.66 -7.59
N GLY A 710 -42.37 -3.24 -7.47
CA GLY A 710 -42.94 -2.17 -8.28
C GLY A 710 -42.09 -0.89 -8.23
N LYS A 711 -41.69 -0.47 -7.03
CA LYS A 711 -40.83 0.70 -6.83
C LYS A 711 -39.50 0.62 -7.56
N VAL A 712 -38.86 -0.56 -7.61
CA VAL A 712 -37.57 -0.73 -8.30
C VAL A 712 -37.77 -0.82 -9.81
N LEU A 713 -38.82 -1.52 -10.28
CA LEU A 713 -39.12 -1.64 -11.70
C LEU A 713 -39.52 -0.31 -12.34
N GLU A 714 -40.22 0.57 -11.61
CA GLU A 714 -40.54 1.93 -12.07
C GLU A 714 -39.29 2.80 -12.29
N GLN A 715 -38.16 2.41 -11.69
CA GLN A 715 -36.89 3.13 -11.76
C GLN A 715 -35.87 2.42 -12.68
N GLU A 716 -36.34 1.62 -13.63
CA GLU A 716 -35.48 1.05 -14.66
C GLU A 716 -34.91 2.14 -15.57
N VAL A 717 -33.62 2.06 -15.84
CA VAL A 717 -32.90 2.97 -16.72
C VAL A 717 -32.21 2.15 -17.82
N ALA A 718 -32.36 2.60 -19.07
CA ALA A 718 -31.67 1.99 -20.20
C ALA A 718 -30.13 2.02 -19.97
N PRO A 719 -29.40 0.89 -20.09
CA PRO A 719 -27.95 0.85 -19.88
C PRO A 719 -27.20 1.87 -20.73
N GLU A 720 -27.66 2.11 -21.97
CA GLU A 720 -27.06 3.06 -22.91
C GLU A 720 -27.14 4.49 -22.39
N ARG A 721 -28.22 4.84 -21.68
CA ARG A 721 -28.36 6.16 -21.05
C ARG A 721 -27.37 6.33 -19.92
N VAL A 722 -27.15 5.29 -19.11
CA VAL A 722 -26.17 5.31 -18.01
C VAL A 722 -24.74 5.44 -18.54
N VAL A 723 -24.40 4.69 -19.59
CA VAL A 723 -23.11 4.78 -20.29
C VAL A 723 -22.90 6.16 -20.93
N ALA A 724 -23.97 6.79 -21.42
CA ALA A 724 -23.91 8.10 -22.08
C ALA A 724 -23.84 9.30 -21.12
N VAL A 725 -23.97 9.10 -19.80
CA VAL A 725 -23.90 10.20 -18.80
C VAL A 725 -22.56 10.93 -18.86
N ALA A 726 -21.47 10.23 -19.21
CA ALA A 726 -20.16 10.84 -19.42
C ALA A 726 -19.33 10.06 -20.45
N ALA A 727 -18.44 10.76 -21.15
CA ALA A 727 -17.45 10.12 -22.02
C ALA A 727 -16.34 9.49 -21.16
N ALA A 728 -16.48 8.21 -20.86
CA ALA A 728 -15.49 7.42 -20.12
C ALA A 728 -15.22 6.08 -20.84
N PRO A 729 -13.97 5.60 -20.87
CA PRO A 729 -13.68 4.24 -21.32
C PRO A 729 -14.17 3.22 -20.28
N ALA A 730 -14.20 1.94 -20.66
CA ALA A 730 -14.50 0.87 -19.72
C ALA A 730 -13.44 0.86 -18.62
N LEU A 731 -13.86 0.61 -17.39
CA LEU A 731 -12.96 0.39 -16.26
C LEU A 731 -12.18 -0.91 -16.48
N GLU A 732 -10.86 -0.80 -16.50
CA GLU A 732 -9.91 -1.89 -16.70
C GLU A 732 -8.91 -1.93 -15.53
N ASP A 733 -8.35 -3.09 -15.23
CA ASP A 733 -7.32 -3.22 -14.19
C ASP A 733 -6.09 -2.32 -14.42
N ASP A 734 -5.68 -2.12 -15.69
CA ASP A 734 -4.54 -1.26 -16.05
C ASP A 734 -4.86 0.24 -15.93
N ARG A 735 -6.15 0.58 -15.96
CA ARG A 735 -6.68 1.96 -15.92
C ARG A 735 -7.84 2.05 -14.93
N PRO A 736 -7.56 1.98 -13.61
CA PRO A 736 -8.60 2.05 -12.59
C PRO A 736 -9.05 3.52 -12.38
N ILE A 737 -9.95 3.98 -13.25
CA ILE A 737 -10.48 5.36 -13.28
C ILE A 737 -11.20 5.74 -11.98
N ASN A 738 -11.78 4.77 -11.28
CA ASN A 738 -12.35 4.97 -9.95
C ASN A 738 -11.28 5.23 -8.88
N GLU A 739 -10.10 4.61 -8.95
CA GLU A 739 -9.01 4.87 -7.99
C GLU A 739 -8.29 6.19 -8.27
N TYR A 740 -8.01 6.46 -9.54
CA TYR A 740 -7.21 7.61 -9.97
C TYR A 740 -8.08 8.67 -10.65
N PHE A 741 -8.61 9.59 -9.84
CA PHE A 741 -9.55 10.64 -10.25
C PHE A 741 -9.18 12.10 -9.94
N LEU A 742 -8.10 12.36 -9.20
CA LEU A 742 -7.90 13.70 -8.64
C LEU A 742 -7.50 14.71 -9.72
N LEU A 743 -6.71 14.29 -10.71
CA LEU A 743 -6.27 15.19 -11.78
C LEU A 743 -7.46 15.66 -12.60
N ARG A 744 -8.37 14.75 -13.01
CA ARG A 744 -9.58 15.13 -13.73
C ARG A 744 -10.50 16.02 -12.89
N ARG A 745 -10.65 15.76 -11.58
CA ARG A 745 -11.46 16.61 -10.68
C ARG A 745 -10.91 18.02 -10.61
N LEU A 746 -9.59 18.15 -10.49
CA LEU A 746 -8.92 19.45 -10.46
C LEU A 746 -9.06 20.21 -11.79
N LEU A 747 -8.95 19.51 -12.92
CA LEU A 747 -9.15 20.10 -14.24
C LEU A 747 -10.59 20.55 -14.48
N GLN A 748 -11.57 19.78 -14.01
CA GLN A 748 -13.00 20.14 -14.10
C GLN A 748 -13.34 21.34 -13.19
N ALA A 749 -12.80 21.39 -11.97
CA ALA A 749 -13.03 22.51 -11.05
C ALA A 749 -12.41 23.84 -11.54
N ALA A 750 -11.46 23.79 -12.47
CA ALA A 750 -10.85 24.96 -13.08
C ALA A 750 -11.59 25.48 -14.33
N GLN A 751 -12.57 24.71 -14.85
CA GLN A 751 -13.44 25.08 -15.97
C GLN A 751 -14.75 25.66 -15.44
#